data_AF-A0A7L3MFN5-F1
#
_entry.id   AF-A0A7L3MFN5-F1
#
_cell.length_a   1.000
_cell.length_b   1.000
_cell.length_c   1.000
_cell.angle_alpha   90.00
_cell.angle_beta   90.00
_cell.angle_gamma   90.00
#
_symmetry.space_group_name_H-M   'P 1'
#
loop_
_entity.id
_entity.type
_entity.pdbx_description
1 polymer ?
#
loop_
_entity_poly.entity_id
_entity_poly.type
_entity_poly.pdbx_seq_one_letter_code
_entity_poly.pdbx_strand_id
1 'polypeptide(L)'
;MKGYSFGYPSSTAGEVVFNTGLSGYTEALTDPSYKGQILTLANPIVGNGGVPDTAALDEIGLRRFLESDGIKVSGLLVLDYSNEYSHWQATRSLGEWLQEEQVPALYGIDTRMLSKLIRDKGTVLGKIEFEGQPVEFADPNKQNLIAEVSTKEVKIYGRGNPIKVVAVDCGLKHNIIRLLVKRGAEVHLVPWDHDFTGMDYDGLIISGGPGDPMKAQEVIQNVRKVLESNRPEPLFGISMGHLITGIAAGATSYKMQMANRGQNQPVLNAVNGQAVITAQNHGYAIDSSALPPGWKPLFVNANDQTNEGIMHETRSIFTVQFYPDANPGPRDTEFLFDSFISLVKRGKGTTIPLVLPKAGATASRVEVSKVLILGSGGLSIGQAGEFDYSGSQAVKALKEENVKVVLMNPNIASVQTNETGLKQADAVYFLPITPQFVIEVIKAEYPDGLMLGMGGQTALNCGVELFKQGVLQQYGVKVLGTSVESIMATEDRKLFSDKLTELNEKIAPSLAVESVEDALKAAEKICYPVMIRSAYALGGLGSGICHDKESLLDLSTKAFAMTNQILVEKSVVGWKEIEFEVVRDAADNCIAVCNMENIDAMGIHTGDSVVVAPSQTLNNEEFQMLRDRAIKVVRHLGIVGECNIQFALHPTSLEYYIIEVNARLSRSSALASKATGYPLAFIAAKIALGIPLPEIKNVVTGKTSACFEPSLDYIVTKIPRWDLDRFQHTSNRIGSSMKSVGEVMAIGRTFEESFQKALRMCHPSVDGFVSHLPMNKAWPAIVDLQKELSEPSSTRIYAIAK
;
A
#
# COMPACT_ATOMS: atom_id res chain seq x y z
N MET A 1 12.06 -11.22 27.81
CA MET A 1 12.64 -9.90 27.46
C MET A 1 12.08 -8.90 28.45
N LYS A 2 12.87 -7.95 28.96
CA LYS A 2 12.36 -6.91 29.85
C LYS A 2 11.84 -5.74 29.01
N GLY A 3 10.66 -5.23 29.32
CA GLY A 3 10.06 -4.07 28.67
C GLY A 3 9.52 -3.07 29.68
N TYR A 4 9.03 -1.95 29.19
CA TYR A 4 8.42 -0.88 29.98
C TYR A 4 6.90 -0.94 29.81
N SER A 5 6.18 -0.91 30.93
CA SER A 5 4.71 -0.90 30.91
C SER A 5 4.19 0.43 30.42
N PHE A 6 3.21 0.38 29.52
CA PHE A 6 2.42 1.56 29.11
C PHE A 6 0.91 1.29 29.12
N GLY A 7 0.50 0.02 29.22
CA GLY A 7 -0.89 -0.39 29.46
C GLY A 7 -1.19 -0.63 30.94
N TYR A 8 -2.19 -1.45 31.21
CA TYR A 8 -2.60 -1.78 32.58
C TYR A 8 -1.52 -2.60 33.31
N PRO A 9 -1.13 -2.24 34.55
CA PRO A 9 0.00 -2.85 35.24
C PRO A 9 -0.36 -4.18 35.93
N SER A 10 -0.80 -5.17 35.13
CA SER A 10 -1.09 -6.52 35.61
C SER A 10 -0.48 -7.62 34.75
N SER A 11 -0.27 -8.79 35.34
CA SER A 11 0.21 -9.96 34.60
C SER A 11 -0.91 -10.65 33.82
N THR A 12 -0.55 -11.23 32.68
CA THR A 12 -1.46 -11.98 31.80
C THR A 12 -0.70 -13.08 31.06
N ALA A 13 -1.38 -14.18 30.73
CA ALA A 13 -0.82 -15.30 30.00
C ALA A 13 -1.72 -15.68 28.80
N GLY A 14 -1.10 -16.17 27.73
CA GLY A 14 -1.83 -16.56 26.52
C GLY A 14 -0.92 -17.08 25.41
N GLU A 15 -1.48 -17.29 24.23
CA GLU A 15 -0.72 -17.59 23.02
C GLU A 15 -0.07 -16.31 22.50
N VAL A 16 1.25 -16.29 22.31
CA VAL A 16 1.95 -15.16 21.71
C VAL A 16 1.91 -15.31 20.19
N VAL A 17 1.37 -14.29 19.53
CA VAL A 17 1.26 -14.23 18.07
C VAL A 17 1.94 -12.98 17.55
N PHE A 18 2.24 -12.95 16.26
CA PHE A 18 2.67 -11.73 15.57
C PHE A 18 1.79 -11.47 14.35
N ASN A 19 1.62 -10.20 13.98
CA ASN A 19 0.91 -9.77 12.78
C ASN A 19 1.76 -8.76 11.99
N THR A 20 1.86 -8.95 10.68
CA THR A 20 2.69 -8.12 9.78
C THR A 20 2.00 -6.85 9.28
N GLY A 21 0.72 -6.63 9.61
CA GLY A 21 0.01 -5.39 9.31
C GLY A 21 0.66 -4.18 9.99
N LEU A 22 0.80 -3.07 9.26
CA LEU A 22 1.51 -1.88 9.74
C LEU A 22 0.58 -0.76 10.18
N SER A 23 -0.60 -0.64 9.58
CA SER A 23 -1.61 0.38 9.89
C SER A 23 -2.77 -0.20 10.69
N GLY A 24 -3.49 0.67 11.40
CA GLY A 24 -4.77 0.34 12.04
C GLY A 24 -4.65 -0.51 13.30
N TYR A 25 -3.79 -0.10 14.24
CA TYR A 25 -3.70 -0.80 15.53
C TYR A 25 -5.02 -0.72 16.31
N THR A 26 -5.80 0.35 16.19
CA THR A 26 -7.10 0.49 16.89
C THR A 26 -8.08 -0.60 16.43
N GLU A 27 -8.21 -0.78 15.12
CA GLU A 27 -9.06 -1.81 14.52
C GLU A 27 -8.50 -3.20 14.82
N ALA A 28 -7.18 -3.39 14.72
CA ALA A 28 -6.53 -4.68 15.01
C ALA A 28 -6.73 -5.12 16.46
N LEU A 29 -6.57 -4.23 17.44
CA LEU A 29 -6.71 -4.57 18.86
C LEU A 29 -8.14 -4.96 19.24
N THR A 30 -9.13 -4.57 18.43
CA THR A 30 -10.54 -4.87 18.64
C THR A 30 -11.05 -6.03 17.79
N ASP A 31 -10.16 -6.70 17.04
CA ASP A 31 -10.48 -7.93 16.31
C ASP A 31 -10.72 -9.11 17.29
N PRO A 32 -11.93 -9.70 17.31
CA PRO A 32 -12.25 -10.81 18.21
C PRO A 32 -11.37 -12.04 18.07
N SER A 33 -10.71 -12.24 16.92
CA SER A 33 -9.81 -13.39 16.70
C SER A 33 -8.55 -13.38 17.57
N TYR A 34 -8.23 -12.25 18.22
CA TYR A 34 -7.13 -12.17 19.19
C TYR A 34 -7.50 -12.54 20.63
N LYS A 35 -8.75 -12.96 20.90
CA LYS A 35 -9.14 -13.38 22.24
C LYS A 35 -8.20 -14.44 22.81
N GLY A 36 -7.65 -14.19 24.00
CA GLY A 36 -6.70 -15.09 24.66
C GLY A 36 -5.25 -14.96 24.18
N GLN A 37 -4.96 -14.05 23.25
CA GLN A 37 -3.65 -13.94 22.62
C GLN A 37 -2.90 -12.67 23.05
N ILE A 38 -1.57 -12.78 23.16
CA ILE A 38 -0.66 -11.66 23.36
C ILE A 38 -0.12 -11.25 21.97
N LEU A 39 -0.50 -10.07 21.51
CA LEU A 39 -0.18 -9.59 20.17
C LEU A 39 1.18 -8.91 20.13
N THR A 40 2.06 -9.38 19.24
CA THR A 40 3.31 -8.73 18.86
C THR A 40 3.12 -7.98 17.55
N LEU A 41 3.26 -6.65 17.56
CA LEU A 41 3.14 -5.85 16.33
C LEU A 41 4.47 -5.80 15.57
N ALA A 42 4.40 -5.99 14.25
CA ALA A 42 5.57 -5.86 13.37
C ALA A 42 6.00 -4.39 13.22
N ASN A 43 5.04 -3.46 13.09
CA ASN A 43 5.34 -2.03 13.07
C ASN A 43 6.07 -1.65 14.38
N PRO A 44 7.31 -1.15 14.30
CA PRO A 44 8.09 -0.87 15.49
C PRO A 44 7.62 0.38 16.23
N ILE A 45 6.87 1.29 15.58
CA ILE A 45 6.43 2.57 16.14
C ILE A 45 4.90 2.56 16.23
N VAL A 46 4.37 2.56 17.47
CA VAL A 46 2.94 2.36 17.72
C VAL A 46 2.40 3.45 18.65
N GLY A 47 1.20 3.96 18.34
CA GLY A 47 0.51 4.99 19.15
C GLY A 47 0.48 6.38 18.52
N ASN A 48 1.10 6.58 17.34
CA ASN A 48 1.25 7.88 16.68
C ASN A 48 -0.07 8.66 16.52
N GLY A 49 -1.17 7.95 16.24
CA GLY A 49 -2.48 8.55 16.03
C GLY A 49 -3.36 8.59 17.27
N GLY A 50 -2.85 8.21 18.45
CA GLY A 50 -3.64 8.08 19.66
C GLY A 50 -4.77 7.08 19.48
N VAL A 51 -5.92 7.33 20.08
CA VAL A 51 -7.14 6.52 19.94
C VAL A 51 -8.31 7.46 19.66
N PRO A 52 -9.19 7.13 18.69
CA PRO A 52 -10.39 7.90 18.43
C PRO A 52 -11.42 7.75 19.55
N ASP A 53 -12.57 8.42 19.45
CA ASP A 53 -13.68 8.22 20.38
C ASP A 53 -14.20 6.77 20.32
N THR A 54 -13.77 5.95 21.29
CA THR A 54 -14.15 4.53 21.38
C THR A 54 -15.59 4.32 21.83
N ALA A 55 -16.25 5.36 22.36
CA ALA A 55 -17.64 5.29 22.78
C ALA A 55 -18.61 5.62 21.63
N ALA A 56 -18.17 6.42 20.65
CA ALA A 56 -18.97 6.83 19.50
C ALA A 56 -19.63 5.65 18.79
N LEU A 57 -20.93 5.79 18.54
CA LEU A 57 -21.72 4.85 17.76
C LEU A 57 -21.95 5.41 16.34
N ASP A 58 -21.99 4.54 15.36
CA ASP A 58 -22.47 4.85 14.02
C ASP A 58 -24.01 4.82 13.94
N GLU A 59 -24.56 5.15 12.78
CA GLU A 59 -26.00 5.24 12.53
C GLU A 59 -26.77 3.92 12.70
N ILE A 60 -26.06 2.78 12.72
CA ILE A 60 -26.64 1.46 12.96
C ILE A 60 -26.36 0.94 14.38
N GLY A 61 -25.78 1.76 15.25
CA GLY A 61 -25.56 1.45 16.66
C GLY A 61 -24.33 0.59 16.95
N LEU A 62 -23.39 0.47 16.01
CA LEU A 62 -22.09 -0.18 16.24
C LEU A 62 -21.04 0.84 16.65
N ARG A 63 -19.98 0.40 17.33
CA ARG A 63 -18.82 1.25 17.63
C ARG A 63 -18.25 1.82 16.34
N ARG A 64 -18.23 3.13 16.16
CA ARG A 64 -17.90 3.77 14.87
C ARG A 64 -16.49 3.44 14.37
N PHE A 65 -15.52 3.45 15.27
CA PHE A 65 -14.10 3.32 14.93
C PHE A 65 -13.47 1.98 15.35
N LEU A 66 -14.28 1.06 15.90
CA LEU A 66 -13.81 -0.24 16.40
C LEU A 66 -14.50 -1.39 15.66
N GLU A 67 -13.87 -2.55 15.71
CA GLU A 67 -14.36 -3.78 15.07
C GLU A 67 -15.09 -4.73 16.03
N SER A 68 -15.12 -4.39 17.32
CA SER A 68 -15.99 -5.00 18.32
C SER A 68 -16.29 -4.01 19.45
N ASP A 69 -16.96 -4.46 20.51
CA ASP A 69 -17.37 -3.59 21.62
C ASP A 69 -16.22 -3.01 22.47
N GLY A 70 -14.98 -3.50 22.29
CA GLY A 70 -13.79 -3.13 23.07
C GLY A 70 -12.54 -3.92 22.67
N ILE A 71 -11.43 -3.78 23.40
CA ILE A 71 -10.17 -4.49 23.12
C ILE A 71 -10.37 -6.00 23.31
N LYS A 72 -9.67 -6.80 22.47
CA LYS A 72 -9.79 -8.26 22.42
C LYS A 72 -8.48 -9.00 22.70
N VAL A 73 -7.33 -8.35 22.47
CA VAL A 73 -6.04 -8.92 22.85
C VAL A 73 -5.95 -9.08 24.37
N SER A 74 -5.29 -10.14 24.82
CA SER A 74 -4.98 -10.34 26.25
C SER A 74 -3.78 -9.52 26.70
N GLY A 75 -2.92 -9.10 25.77
CA GLY A 75 -1.80 -8.20 26.02
C GLY A 75 -1.15 -7.75 24.72
N LEU A 76 -0.33 -6.70 24.79
CA LEU A 76 0.31 -6.07 23.62
C LEU A 76 1.83 -5.93 23.82
N LEU A 77 2.59 -6.26 22.77
CA LEU A 77 4.05 -6.15 22.72
C LEU A 77 4.45 -5.30 21.52
N VAL A 78 5.16 -4.21 21.78
CA VAL A 78 5.68 -3.29 20.76
C VAL A 78 7.15 -2.97 21.00
N LEU A 79 7.83 -2.44 19.98
CA LEU A 79 9.20 -1.98 20.14
C LEU A 79 9.24 -0.59 20.75
N ASP A 80 8.53 0.35 20.15
CA ASP A 80 8.45 1.73 20.58
C ASP A 80 7.00 2.17 20.76
N TYR A 81 6.77 2.99 21.77
CA TYR A 81 5.45 3.54 22.09
C TYR A 81 5.51 5.07 22.07
N SER A 82 4.71 5.66 21.19
CA SER A 82 4.56 7.11 21.07
C SER A 82 3.71 7.64 22.22
N ASN A 83 4.35 8.21 23.24
CA ASN A 83 3.67 8.85 24.37
C ASN A 83 2.84 10.06 23.93
N GLU A 84 3.38 10.81 22.96
CA GLU A 84 2.70 11.92 22.31
C GLU A 84 2.08 11.43 21.00
N TYR A 85 0.86 11.87 20.72
CA TYR A 85 0.12 11.51 19.51
C TYR A 85 -0.39 12.73 18.77
N SER A 86 -0.59 12.60 17.47
CA SER A 86 -1.13 13.67 16.63
C SER A 86 -1.98 13.10 15.49
N HIS A 87 -3.29 13.17 15.67
CA HIS A 87 -4.26 12.86 14.62
C HIS A 87 -5.57 13.59 14.91
N TRP A 88 -6.25 14.07 13.87
CA TRP A 88 -7.43 14.93 14.02
C TRP A 88 -8.65 14.22 14.65
N GLN A 89 -8.67 12.89 14.62
CA GLN A 89 -9.69 12.08 15.29
C GLN A 89 -9.29 11.65 16.71
N ALA A 90 -8.05 11.88 17.14
CA ALA A 90 -7.55 11.35 18.41
C ALA A 90 -8.19 12.09 19.60
N THR A 91 -8.67 11.33 20.59
CA THR A 91 -9.24 11.87 21.82
C THR A 91 -8.37 11.59 23.04
N ARG A 92 -7.52 10.56 22.98
CA ARG A 92 -6.62 10.12 24.06
C ARG A 92 -5.45 9.30 23.52
N SER A 93 -4.50 8.97 24.39
CA SER A 93 -3.38 8.10 24.05
C SER A 93 -3.79 6.62 23.98
N LEU A 94 -2.98 5.80 23.29
CA LEU A 94 -3.16 4.34 23.29
C LEU A 94 -2.94 3.74 24.69
N GLY A 95 -1.98 4.26 25.46
CA GLY A 95 -1.73 3.80 26.84
C GLY A 95 -2.92 4.01 27.76
N GLU A 96 -3.58 5.18 27.70
CA GLU A 96 -4.79 5.45 28.49
C GLU A 96 -5.92 4.49 28.16
N TRP A 97 -6.17 4.24 26.87
CA TRP A 97 -7.20 3.28 26.46
C TRP A 97 -6.91 1.85 26.95
N LEU A 98 -5.65 1.41 26.85
CA LEU A 98 -5.22 0.10 27.36
C LEU A 98 -5.39 0.00 28.89
N GLN A 99 -5.14 1.08 29.63
CA GLN A 99 -5.36 1.11 31.08
C GLN A 99 -6.85 1.01 31.44
N GLU A 100 -7.71 1.73 30.72
CA GLU A 100 -9.16 1.69 30.94
C GLU A 100 -9.76 0.30 30.68
N GLU A 101 -9.33 -0.36 29.60
CA GLU A 101 -9.77 -1.71 29.21
C GLU A 101 -9.00 -2.82 29.95
N GLN A 102 -8.13 -2.46 30.89
CA GLN A 102 -7.33 -3.38 31.72
C GLN A 102 -6.44 -4.35 30.92
N VAL A 103 -5.81 -3.85 29.86
CA VAL A 103 -4.95 -4.63 28.97
C VAL A 103 -3.47 -4.34 29.24
N PRO A 104 -2.67 -5.35 29.66
CA PRO A 104 -1.24 -5.20 29.83
C PRO A 104 -0.52 -4.97 28.51
N ALA A 105 0.41 -4.01 28.49
CA ALA A 105 1.19 -3.72 27.30
C ALA A 105 2.62 -3.28 27.64
N LEU A 106 3.59 -3.83 26.90
CA LEU A 106 5.02 -3.53 27.05
C LEU A 106 5.63 -2.98 25.77
N TYR A 107 6.42 -1.90 25.90
CA TYR A 107 7.33 -1.42 24.86
C TYR A 107 8.80 -1.66 25.25
N GLY A 108 9.75 -1.38 24.35
CA GLY A 108 11.17 -1.69 24.52
C GLY A 108 11.49 -3.16 24.25
N ILE A 109 10.59 -3.89 23.59
CA ILE A 109 10.73 -5.30 23.27
C ILE A 109 11.19 -5.45 21.82
N ASP A 110 12.19 -6.31 21.57
CA ASP A 110 12.57 -6.64 20.20
C ASP A 110 11.50 -7.54 19.54
N THR A 111 10.51 -6.89 18.93
CA THR A 111 9.39 -7.55 18.24
C THR A 111 9.84 -8.43 17.08
N ARG A 112 10.93 -8.08 16.38
CA ARG A 112 11.48 -8.89 15.27
C ARG A 112 12.09 -10.18 15.80
N MET A 113 12.80 -10.12 16.93
CA MET A 113 13.30 -11.31 17.60
C MET A 113 12.15 -12.22 18.05
N LEU A 114 11.08 -11.66 18.64
CA LEU A 114 9.89 -12.42 19.01
C LEU A 114 9.20 -13.06 17.80
N SER A 115 8.96 -12.31 16.72
CA SER A 115 8.35 -12.87 15.51
C SER A 115 9.14 -14.08 14.97
N LYS A 116 10.48 -14.02 14.97
CA LYS A 116 11.33 -15.15 14.58
C LYS A 116 11.26 -16.34 15.52
N LEU A 117 11.04 -16.12 16.82
CA LEU A 117 10.87 -17.19 17.81
C LEU A 117 9.52 -17.88 17.67
N ILE A 118 8.47 -17.13 17.34
CA ILE A 118 7.11 -17.62 17.15
C ILE A 118 6.95 -18.35 15.81
N ARG A 119 7.60 -17.83 14.76
CA ARG A 119 7.50 -18.36 13.40
C ARG A 119 7.81 -19.85 13.34
N ASP A 120 6.96 -20.59 12.63
CA ASP A 120 7.08 -22.03 12.35
C ASP A 120 7.01 -22.95 13.59
N LYS A 121 6.46 -22.48 14.72
CA LYS A 121 6.33 -23.27 15.97
C LYS A 121 4.93 -23.78 16.26
N GLY A 122 3.93 -23.39 15.47
CA GLY A 122 2.53 -23.66 15.75
C GLY A 122 2.01 -22.80 16.90
N THR A 123 2.09 -23.31 18.13
CA THR A 123 1.62 -22.61 19.33
C THR A 123 2.80 -22.23 20.22
N VAL A 124 2.96 -20.94 20.50
CA VAL A 124 3.93 -20.44 21.49
C VAL A 124 3.18 -19.80 22.64
N LEU A 125 3.30 -20.37 23.83
CA LEU A 125 2.73 -19.79 25.04
C LEU A 125 3.67 -18.76 25.64
N GLY A 126 3.10 -17.67 26.13
CA GLY A 126 3.83 -16.57 26.75
C GLY A 126 3.03 -15.92 27.86
N LYS A 127 3.69 -15.03 28.58
CA LYS A 127 3.07 -14.18 29.58
C LYS A 127 3.78 -12.83 29.65
N ILE A 128 3.00 -11.78 29.89
CA ILE A 128 3.49 -10.51 30.42
C ILE A 128 3.42 -10.67 31.93
N GLU A 129 4.56 -10.57 32.62
CA GLU A 129 4.65 -10.83 34.05
C GLU A 129 5.26 -9.62 34.77
N PHE A 130 4.50 -9.07 35.71
CA PHE A 130 4.92 -8.02 36.63
C PHE A 130 5.49 -8.60 37.91
N GLU A 131 6.42 -7.88 38.53
CA GLU A 131 7.00 -8.26 39.82
C GLU A 131 5.89 -8.36 40.88
N GLY A 132 5.90 -9.47 41.65
CA GLY A 132 4.89 -9.73 42.67
C GLY A 132 3.53 -10.23 42.15
N GLN A 133 3.36 -10.42 40.83
CA GLN A 133 2.12 -10.92 40.21
C GLN A 133 2.38 -12.15 39.34
N PRO A 134 2.84 -13.29 39.88
CA PRO A 134 3.12 -14.47 39.08
C PRO A 134 1.85 -15.04 38.44
N VAL A 135 1.94 -15.46 37.18
CA VAL A 135 0.85 -16.16 36.47
C VAL A 135 1.36 -17.42 35.78
N GLU A 136 0.53 -18.46 35.73
CA GLU A 136 0.85 -19.70 35.02
C GLU A 136 0.63 -19.56 33.52
N PHE A 137 1.39 -20.31 32.72
CA PHE A 137 1.10 -20.39 31.29
C PHE A 137 -0.25 -21.05 31.04
N ALA A 138 -1.06 -20.45 30.18
CA ALA A 138 -2.36 -20.97 29.78
C ALA A 138 -2.45 -21.05 28.26
N ASP A 139 -2.92 -22.20 27.75
CA ASP A 139 -3.25 -22.35 26.33
C ASP A 139 -4.73 -22.06 26.11
N PRO A 140 -5.08 -20.88 25.55
CA PRO A 140 -6.47 -20.48 25.36
C PRO A 140 -7.18 -21.37 24.33
N ASN A 141 -6.45 -22.02 23.41
CA ASN A 141 -7.03 -22.86 22.36
C ASN A 141 -7.67 -24.15 22.90
N LYS A 142 -7.46 -24.46 24.18
CA LYS A 142 -8.14 -25.58 24.85
C LYS A 142 -9.63 -25.28 25.12
N GLN A 143 -9.99 -24.00 25.21
CA GLN A 143 -11.34 -23.50 25.46
C GLN A 143 -12.12 -23.27 24.17
N ASN A 144 -13.44 -23.17 24.28
CA ASN A 144 -14.28 -22.69 23.19
C ASN A 144 -14.30 -21.15 23.18
N LEU A 145 -13.27 -20.55 22.59
CA LEU A 145 -13.13 -19.09 22.54
C LEU A 145 -14.24 -18.42 21.71
N ILE A 146 -14.86 -19.13 20.77
CA ILE A 146 -16.03 -18.66 20.01
C ILE A 146 -17.16 -18.29 20.97
N ALA A 147 -17.44 -19.14 21.95
CA ALA A 147 -18.49 -18.89 22.94
C ALA A 147 -18.18 -17.67 23.84
N GLU A 148 -16.92 -17.32 24.04
CA GLU A 148 -16.53 -16.16 24.84
C GLU A 148 -16.78 -14.83 24.13
N VAL A 149 -16.68 -14.80 22.80
CA VAL A 149 -16.82 -13.58 22.00
C VAL A 149 -18.18 -13.43 21.31
N SER A 150 -18.89 -14.53 21.07
CA SER A 150 -20.22 -14.51 20.47
C SER A 150 -21.19 -13.67 21.31
N THR A 151 -22.05 -12.92 20.62
CA THR A 151 -23.27 -12.33 21.18
C THR A 151 -24.06 -13.36 21.97
N LYS A 152 -24.73 -12.91 23.03
CA LYS A 152 -25.55 -13.76 23.92
C LYS A 152 -27.00 -13.81 23.50
N GLU A 153 -27.43 -12.83 22.72
CA GLU A 153 -28.80 -12.66 22.27
C GLU A 153 -28.82 -12.26 20.80
N VAL A 154 -29.95 -12.48 20.16
CA VAL A 154 -30.18 -12.06 18.77
C VAL A 154 -30.25 -10.54 18.70
N LYS A 155 -29.46 -9.93 17.82
CA LYS A 155 -29.47 -8.50 17.54
C LYS A 155 -29.84 -8.26 16.07
N ILE A 156 -30.57 -7.19 15.79
CA ILE A 156 -31.02 -6.86 14.43
C ILE A 156 -30.43 -5.50 14.03
N TYR A 157 -29.72 -5.47 12.90
CA TYR A 157 -29.12 -4.27 12.31
C TYR A 157 -29.72 -4.01 10.92
N GLY A 158 -29.85 -2.74 10.52
CA GLY A 158 -30.48 -2.38 9.25
C GLY A 158 -31.98 -2.73 9.20
N ARG A 159 -32.69 -2.57 10.33
CA ARG A 159 -34.11 -2.93 10.45
C ARG A 159 -34.96 -2.34 9.33
N GLY A 160 -35.78 -3.17 8.68
CA GLY A 160 -36.64 -2.78 7.57
C GLY A 160 -35.99 -2.90 6.19
N ASN A 161 -34.71 -3.26 6.11
CA ASN A 161 -34.06 -3.59 4.84
C ASN A 161 -34.67 -4.86 4.21
N PRO A 162 -34.70 -4.94 2.87
CA PRO A 162 -35.49 -5.96 2.16
C PRO A 162 -34.86 -7.35 2.13
N ILE A 163 -33.55 -7.50 2.41
CA ILE A 163 -32.85 -8.79 2.33
C ILE A 163 -32.55 -9.27 3.74
N LYS A 164 -33.17 -10.35 4.18
CA LYS A 164 -32.94 -10.90 5.53
C LYS A 164 -31.71 -11.80 5.53
N VAL A 165 -30.67 -11.39 6.25
CA VAL A 165 -29.43 -12.18 6.39
C VAL A 165 -29.28 -12.63 7.82
N VAL A 166 -29.16 -13.93 8.05
CA VAL A 166 -28.72 -14.46 9.35
C VAL A 166 -27.20 -14.44 9.38
N ALA A 167 -26.62 -13.78 10.38
CA ALA A 167 -25.19 -13.74 10.62
C ALA A 167 -24.89 -14.51 11.92
N VAL A 168 -24.27 -15.69 11.80
CA VAL A 168 -23.85 -16.50 12.94
C VAL A 168 -22.57 -15.89 13.51
N ASP A 169 -22.67 -15.36 14.72
CA ASP A 169 -21.58 -14.67 15.38
C ASP A 169 -20.62 -15.67 16.01
N CYS A 170 -19.51 -15.93 15.33
CA CYS A 170 -18.43 -16.74 15.90
C CYS A 170 -17.28 -15.86 16.46
N GLY A 171 -17.50 -14.55 16.60
CA GLY A 171 -16.45 -13.53 16.81
C GLY A 171 -16.37 -12.58 15.62
N LEU A 172 -17.53 -12.15 15.12
CA LEU A 172 -17.68 -11.38 13.90
C LEU A 172 -17.23 -9.92 14.10
N LYS A 173 -16.56 -9.37 13.09
CA LYS A 173 -16.12 -7.97 13.07
C LYS A 173 -17.24 -7.03 12.62
N HIS A 174 -17.38 -5.88 13.28
CA HIS A 174 -18.43 -4.90 12.99
C HIS A 174 -18.51 -4.51 11.51
N ASN A 175 -17.38 -4.42 10.80
CA ASN A 175 -17.41 -3.99 9.40
C ASN A 175 -18.18 -4.96 8.48
N ILE A 176 -18.28 -6.25 8.82
CA ILE A 176 -19.12 -7.21 8.08
C ILE A 176 -20.59 -6.78 8.13
N ILE A 177 -21.08 -6.36 9.30
CA ILE A 177 -22.45 -5.88 9.47
C ILE A 177 -22.65 -4.59 8.66
N ARG A 178 -21.70 -3.64 8.75
CA ARG A 178 -21.76 -2.37 7.99
C ARG A 178 -21.88 -2.64 6.48
N LEU A 179 -21.05 -3.55 5.95
CA LEU A 179 -21.03 -3.86 4.51
C LEU A 179 -22.30 -4.57 4.03
N LEU A 180 -22.92 -5.41 4.86
CA LEU A 180 -24.19 -6.05 4.56
C LEU A 180 -25.35 -5.06 4.60
N VAL A 181 -25.44 -4.25 5.66
CA VAL A 181 -26.51 -3.24 5.80
C VAL A 181 -26.44 -2.21 4.67
N LYS A 182 -25.23 -1.76 4.31
CA LYS A 182 -24.99 -0.86 3.16
C LYS A 182 -25.50 -1.45 1.84
N ARG A 183 -25.57 -2.77 1.70
CA ARG A 183 -26.08 -3.49 0.52
C ARG A 183 -27.56 -3.87 0.61
N GLY A 184 -28.27 -3.34 1.62
CA GLY A 184 -29.70 -3.54 1.80
C GLY A 184 -30.07 -4.80 2.57
N ALA A 185 -29.18 -5.31 3.43
CA ALA A 185 -29.50 -6.43 4.31
C ALA A 185 -30.07 -5.95 5.66
N GLU A 186 -31.13 -6.60 6.13
CA GLU A 186 -31.50 -6.65 7.55
C GLU A 186 -30.74 -7.81 8.17
N VAL A 187 -29.75 -7.50 9.01
CA VAL A 187 -28.83 -8.49 9.56
C VAL A 187 -29.33 -8.96 10.92
N HIS A 188 -29.66 -10.25 11.02
CA HIS A 188 -30.01 -10.96 12.25
C HIS A 188 -28.73 -11.61 12.78
N LEU A 189 -28.01 -10.89 13.65
CA LEU A 189 -26.82 -11.40 14.32
C LEU A 189 -27.27 -12.37 15.43
N VAL A 190 -26.93 -13.65 15.29
CA VAL A 190 -27.35 -14.71 16.22
C VAL A 190 -26.15 -15.30 16.97
N PRO A 191 -26.32 -15.78 18.21
CA PRO A 191 -25.28 -16.51 18.93
C PRO A 191 -24.74 -17.69 18.13
N TRP A 192 -23.47 -18.04 18.35
CA TRP A 192 -22.79 -19.17 17.68
C TRP A 192 -23.56 -20.50 17.79
N ASP A 193 -24.21 -20.76 18.92
CA ASP A 193 -24.96 -21.97 19.25
C ASP A 193 -26.45 -21.87 18.93
N HIS A 194 -26.91 -20.74 18.36
CA HIS A 194 -28.30 -20.55 18.00
C HIS A 194 -28.75 -21.56 16.94
N ASP A 195 -29.96 -22.12 17.09
CA ASP A 195 -30.54 -22.97 16.06
C ASP A 195 -31.17 -22.13 14.94
N PHE A 196 -30.35 -21.75 13.98
CA PHE A 196 -30.78 -21.04 12.77
C PHE A 196 -31.38 -21.95 11.70
N THR A 197 -31.40 -23.27 11.90
CA THR A 197 -31.76 -24.23 10.83
C THR A 197 -33.23 -24.14 10.41
N GLY A 198 -34.11 -23.75 11.35
CA GLY A 198 -35.55 -23.52 11.12
C GLY A 198 -35.92 -22.06 10.83
N MET A 199 -34.96 -21.13 10.83
CA MET A 199 -35.25 -19.72 10.56
C MET A 199 -35.56 -19.48 9.09
N ASP A 200 -36.39 -18.46 8.83
CA ASP A 200 -36.61 -17.90 7.50
C ASP A 200 -35.59 -16.79 7.25
N TYR A 201 -34.85 -16.86 6.14
CA TYR A 201 -33.83 -15.90 5.74
C TYR A 201 -33.56 -16.01 4.24
N ASP A 202 -33.01 -14.95 3.64
CA ASP A 202 -32.64 -14.92 2.23
C ASP A 202 -31.18 -15.35 2.00
N GLY A 203 -30.34 -15.25 3.03
CA GLY A 203 -28.95 -15.70 3.00
C GLY A 203 -28.37 -15.95 4.41
N LEU A 204 -27.34 -16.79 4.47
CA LEU A 204 -26.64 -17.16 5.69
C LEU A 204 -25.17 -16.73 5.62
N ILE A 205 -24.71 -16.02 6.63
CA ILE A 205 -23.30 -15.70 6.83
C ILE A 205 -22.82 -16.33 8.13
N ILE A 206 -21.62 -16.89 8.08
CA ILE A 206 -20.90 -17.36 9.26
C ILE A 206 -19.55 -16.67 9.21
N SER A 207 -19.21 -15.93 10.26
CA SER A 207 -17.93 -15.22 10.27
C SER A 207 -17.32 -15.07 11.65
N GLY A 208 -16.00 -14.93 11.62
CA GLY A 208 -15.19 -14.49 12.74
C GLY A 208 -14.89 -15.62 13.71
N GLY A 209 -13.74 -15.55 14.37
CA GLY A 209 -13.58 -16.32 15.58
C GLY A 209 -12.15 -16.59 16.00
N PRO A 210 -11.88 -16.52 17.31
CA PRO A 210 -10.68 -17.06 17.93
C PRO A 210 -10.77 -18.58 18.11
N GLY A 211 -9.61 -19.23 18.24
CA GLY A 211 -9.51 -20.60 18.75
C GLY A 211 -9.69 -21.71 17.72
N ASP A 212 -9.85 -22.93 18.26
CA ASP A 212 -9.99 -24.16 17.48
C ASP A 212 -11.45 -24.37 17.06
N PRO A 213 -11.78 -24.45 15.75
CA PRO A 213 -13.14 -24.67 15.27
C PRO A 213 -13.79 -25.93 15.85
N MET A 214 -12.99 -26.96 16.17
CA MET A 214 -13.51 -28.24 16.71
C MET A 214 -14.10 -28.10 18.12
N LYS A 215 -13.89 -26.98 18.81
CA LYS A 215 -14.49 -26.70 20.11
C LYS A 215 -15.94 -26.21 20.03
N ALA A 216 -16.41 -25.83 18.85
CA ALA A 216 -17.76 -25.33 18.62
C ALA A 216 -18.59 -26.38 17.85
N GLN A 217 -18.93 -27.49 18.51
CA GLN A 217 -19.64 -28.59 17.85
C GLN A 217 -21.07 -28.21 17.45
N GLU A 218 -21.77 -27.43 18.26
CA GLU A 218 -23.17 -27.03 18.01
C GLU A 218 -23.32 -26.30 16.67
N VAL A 219 -22.48 -25.29 16.40
CA VAL A 219 -22.51 -24.57 15.12
C VAL A 219 -22.13 -25.47 13.95
N ILE A 220 -21.14 -26.35 14.11
CA ILE A 220 -20.77 -27.33 13.07
C ILE A 220 -21.95 -28.23 12.72
N GLN A 221 -22.70 -28.73 13.73
CA GLN A 221 -23.88 -29.56 13.51
C GLN A 221 -25.02 -28.77 12.84
N ASN A 222 -25.25 -27.52 13.24
CA ASN A 222 -26.29 -26.68 12.63
C ASN A 222 -25.96 -26.35 11.17
N VAL A 223 -24.70 -26.04 10.86
CA VAL A 223 -24.25 -25.86 9.47
C VAL A 223 -24.37 -27.17 8.69
N ARG A 224 -24.00 -28.31 9.28
CA ARG A 224 -24.15 -29.62 8.63
C ARG A 224 -25.61 -29.90 8.25
N LYS A 225 -26.57 -29.63 9.15
CA LYS A 225 -28.00 -29.73 8.83
C LYS A 225 -28.40 -28.83 7.66
N VAL A 226 -27.88 -27.60 7.57
CA VAL A 226 -28.12 -26.71 6.42
C VAL A 226 -27.53 -27.31 5.14
N LEU A 227 -26.31 -27.84 5.18
CA LEU A 227 -25.66 -28.47 4.03
C LEU A 227 -26.38 -29.76 3.58
N GLU A 228 -26.90 -30.57 4.49
CA GLU A 228 -27.64 -31.80 4.17
C GLU A 228 -29.08 -31.55 3.72
N SER A 229 -29.61 -30.34 3.97
CA SER A 229 -30.95 -29.94 3.54
C SER A 229 -31.01 -29.47 2.09
N ASN A 230 -32.22 -29.43 1.53
CA ASN A 230 -32.51 -28.88 0.19
C ASN A 230 -32.68 -27.35 0.18
N ARG A 231 -32.16 -26.64 1.20
CA ARG A 231 -32.26 -25.20 1.34
C ARG A 231 -31.48 -24.47 0.22
N PRO A 232 -32.14 -23.58 -0.56
CA PRO A 232 -31.53 -22.89 -1.68
C PRO A 232 -30.77 -21.61 -1.31
N GLU A 233 -30.93 -21.11 -0.09
CA GLU A 233 -30.37 -19.85 0.37
C GLU A 233 -28.83 -19.87 0.27
N PRO A 234 -28.20 -18.80 -0.23
CA PRO A 234 -26.76 -18.72 -0.29
C PRO A 234 -26.10 -18.75 1.09
N LEU A 235 -24.96 -19.44 1.18
CA LEU A 235 -24.10 -19.45 2.37
C LEU A 235 -22.77 -18.80 2.02
N PHE A 236 -22.35 -17.83 2.83
CA PHE A 236 -21.05 -17.19 2.75
C PHE A 236 -20.28 -17.30 4.08
N GLY A 237 -19.23 -18.13 4.10
CA GLY A 237 -18.35 -18.29 5.26
C GLY A 237 -17.09 -17.42 5.17
N ILE A 238 -16.73 -16.75 6.26
CA ILE A 238 -15.53 -15.89 6.35
C ILE A 238 -14.64 -16.35 7.52
N SER A 239 -13.36 -16.59 7.26
CA SER A 239 -12.36 -17.04 8.24
C SER A 239 -12.82 -18.28 9.03
N MET A 240 -13.24 -18.15 10.29
CA MET A 240 -13.83 -19.26 11.05
C MET A 240 -15.04 -19.88 10.35
N GLY A 241 -15.83 -19.07 9.63
CA GLY A 241 -16.93 -19.59 8.81
C GLY A 241 -16.47 -20.50 7.68
N HIS A 242 -15.29 -20.25 7.11
CA HIS A 242 -14.66 -21.17 6.16
C HIS A 242 -14.31 -22.50 6.84
N LEU A 243 -13.66 -22.45 8.00
CA LEU A 243 -13.31 -23.64 8.79
C LEU A 243 -14.55 -24.46 9.18
N ILE A 244 -15.55 -23.83 9.79
CA ILE A 244 -16.81 -24.47 10.21
C ILE A 244 -17.53 -25.10 9.02
N THR A 245 -17.66 -24.39 7.90
CA THR A 245 -18.33 -24.91 6.71
C THR A 245 -17.58 -26.10 6.11
N GLY A 246 -16.24 -26.02 6.03
CA GLY A 246 -15.41 -27.14 5.58
C GLY A 246 -15.59 -28.38 6.45
N ILE A 247 -15.54 -28.24 7.77
CA ILE A 247 -15.72 -29.35 8.72
C ILE A 247 -17.15 -29.90 8.67
N ALA A 248 -18.15 -29.03 8.56
CA ALA A 248 -19.54 -29.44 8.40
C ALA A 248 -19.75 -30.26 7.13
N ALA A 249 -19.08 -29.89 6.02
CA ALA A 249 -19.08 -30.62 4.77
C ALA A 249 -18.31 -31.96 4.82
N GLY A 250 -17.40 -32.13 5.79
CA GLY A 250 -16.60 -33.34 5.99
C GLY A 250 -15.10 -33.20 5.72
N ALA A 251 -14.60 -31.97 5.52
CA ALA A 251 -13.16 -31.71 5.44
C ALA A 251 -12.50 -31.74 6.83
N THR A 252 -11.17 -31.86 6.86
CA THR A 252 -10.38 -31.84 8.10
C THR A 252 -9.74 -30.47 8.29
N SER A 253 -9.76 -29.96 9.52
CA SER A 253 -8.99 -28.77 9.92
C SER A 253 -7.71 -29.16 10.66
N TYR A 254 -6.71 -28.28 10.63
CA TYR A 254 -5.46 -28.47 11.37
C TYR A 254 -4.91 -27.14 11.88
N LYS A 255 -4.17 -27.17 13.01
CA LYS A 255 -3.40 -26.01 13.49
C LYS A 255 -2.17 -25.83 12.61
N MET A 256 -2.00 -24.64 12.08
CA MET A 256 -0.88 -24.30 11.20
C MET A 256 0.40 -24.16 12.01
N GLN A 257 1.54 -24.59 11.46
CA GLN A 257 2.85 -24.30 12.03
C GLN A 257 3.25 -22.83 11.84
N MET A 258 2.90 -22.27 10.68
CA MET A 258 3.02 -20.86 10.35
C MET A 258 1.62 -20.33 10.07
N ALA A 259 1.10 -19.53 10.99
CA ALA A 259 -0.20 -18.87 10.85
C ALA A 259 -0.13 -17.75 9.79
N ASN A 260 -1.24 -17.49 9.09
CA ASN A 260 -1.34 -16.32 8.22
C ASN A 260 -1.96 -15.15 9.00
N ARG A 261 -1.11 -14.19 9.36
CA ARG A 261 -1.46 -12.99 10.15
C ARG A 261 -0.80 -11.75 9.55
N GLY A 262 -1.57 -10.97 8.80
CA GLY A 262 -1.05 -9.82 8.07
C GLY A 262 -2.11 -9.11 7.24
N GLN A 263 -1.74 -7.95 6.69
CA GLN A 263 -2.54 -7.18 5.73
C GLN A 263 -2.02 -7.32 4.29
N ASN A 264 -1.04 -8.20 4.09
CA ASN A 264 -0.29 -8.36 2.86
C ASN A 264 -0.28 -9.81 2.34
N GLN A 265 -1.31 -10.59 2.66
CA GLN A 265 -1.37 -12.01 2.32
C GLN A 265 -1.94 -12.17 0.90
N PRO A 266 -1.16 -12.69 -0.07
CA PRO A 266 -1.62 -12.87 -1.42
C PRO A 266 -2.39 -14.17 -1.60
N VAL A 267 -3.55 -14.06 -2.23
CA VAL A 267 -4.39 -15.21 -2.57
C VAL A 267 -4.69 -15.23 -4.06
N LEU A 268 -4.66 -16.42 -4.65
CA LEU A 268 -4.99 -16.68 -6.05
C LEU A 268 -6.39 -17.26 -6.11
N ASN A 269 -7.23 -16.68 -6.98
CA ASN A 269 -8.52 -17.25 -7.32
C ASN A 269 -8.32 -18.45 -8.26
N ALA A 270 -8.70 -19.64 -7.79
CA ALA A 270 -8.51 -20.89 -8.51
C ALA A 270 -9.38 -20.99 -9.78
N VAL A 271 -10.41 -20.17 -9.92
CA VAL A 271 -11.33 -20.17 -11.08
C VAL A 271 -10.77 -19.37 -12.24
N ASN A 272 -10.18 -18.20 -11.97
CA ASN A 272 -9.83 -17.23 -13.01
C ASN A 272 -8.36 -16.79 -12.98
N GLY A 273 -7.56 -17.27 -12.03
CA GLY A 273 -6.13 -16.96 -11.90
C GLY A 273 -5.79 -15.59 -11.31
N GLN A 274 -6.80 -14.78 -10.96
CA GLN A 274 -6.59 -13.44 -10.42
C GLN A 274 -5.96 -13.48 -9.02
N ALA A 275 -4.93 -12.67 -8.80
CA ALA A 275 -4.33 -12.45 -7.50
C ALA A 275 -4.93 -11.22 -6.81
N VAL A 276 -5.19 -11.35 -5.51
CA VAL A 276 -5.64 -10.25 -4.64
C VAL A 276 -4.86 -10.26 -3.34
N ILE A 277 -4.67 -9.08 -2.74
CA ILE A 277 -4.02 -8.93 -1.44
C ILE A 277 -5.10 -8.88 -0.36
N THR A 278 -4.90 -9.60 0.73
CA THR A 278 -5.92 -9.83 1.75
C THR A 278 -5.40 -9.58 3.16
N ALA A 279 -6.32 -9.18 4.03
CA ALA A 279 -6.13 -9.19 5.47
C ALA A 279 -6.51 -10.57 6.03
N GLN A 280 -5.61 -11.15 6.82
CA GLN A 280 -5.79 -12.47 7.42
C GLN A 280 -5.36 -12.47 8.87
N ASN A 281 -6.04 -13.28 9.68
CA ASN A 281 -5.75 -13.44 11.09
C ASN A 281 -6.19 -14.82 11.63
N HIS A 282 -5.65 -15.90 11.08
CA HIS A 282 -6.03 -17.27 11.48
C HIS A 282 -4.81 -18.15 11.76
N GLY A 283 -4.98 -19.13 12.65
CA GLY A 283 -3.96 -20.13 12.98
C GLY A 283 -4.38 -21.57 12.70
N TYR A 284 -5.57 -21.76 12.13
CA TYR A 284 -6.11 -23.05 11.70
C TYR A 284 -6.47 -22.93 10.22
N ALA A 285 -6.39 -24.04 9.48
CA ALA A 285 -6.69 -24.10 8.05
C ALA A 285 -7.43 -25.40 7.70
N ILE A 286 -8.09 -25.43 6.54
CA ILE A 286 -8.67 -26.65 5.95
C ILE A 286 -7.62 -27.39 5.12
N ASP A 287 -7.56 -28.71 5.28
CA ASP A 287 -6.86 -29.59 4.33
C ASP A 287 -7.68 -29.72 3.04
N SER A 288 -7.20 -29.06 1.98
CA SER A 288 -7.87 -29.06 0.68
C SER A 288 -7.49 -30.23 -0.22
N SER A 289 -6.55 -31.09 0.19
CA SER A 289 -6.15 -32.27 -0.60
C SER A 289 -7.24 -33.35 -0.65
N ALA A 290 -8.17 -33.33 0.31
CA ALA A 290 -9.22 -34.32 0.47
C ALA A 290 -10.60 -33.67 0.72
N LEU A 291 -10.97 -32.65 -0.07
CA LEU A 291 -12.32 -32.10 0.00
C LEU A 291 -13.36 -33.16 -0.39
N PRO A 292 -14.53 -33.19 0.28
CA PRO A 292 -15.59 -34.13 -0.02
C PRO A 292 -16.19 -33.89 -1.42
N PRO A 293 -16.83 -34.90 -2.04
CA PRO A 293 -17.46 -34.75 -3.36
C PRO A 293 -18.42 -33.55 -3.42
N GLY A 294 -18.38 -32.80 -4.52
CA GLY A 294 -19.19 -31.59 -4.72
C GLY A 294 -18.54 -30.30 -4.23
N TRP A 295 -17.35 -30.35 -3.62
CA TRP A 295 -16.61 -29.17 -3.16
C TRP A 295 -15.31 -28.97 -3.91
N LYS A 296 -14.94 -27.69 -4.13
CA LYS A 296 -13.67 -27.29 -4.77
C LYS A 296 -13.00 -26.16 -4.02
N PRO A 297 -11.66 -26.06 -4.07
CA PRO A 297 -10.96 -24.84 -3.68
C PRO A 297 -11.45 -23.66 -4.52
N LEU A 298 -11.66 -22.51 -3.88
CA LEU A 298 -12.00 -21.25 -4.51
C LEU A 298 -10.80 -20.30 -4.54
N PHE A 299 -10.07 -20.21 -3.42
CA PHE A 299 -8.83 -19.44 -3.31
C PHE A 299 -7.72 -20.31 -2.71
N VAL A 300 -6.48 -19.98 -3.06
CA VAL A 300 -5.26 -20.62 -2.53
C VAL A 300 -4.23 -19.54 -2.21
N ASN A 301 -3.51 -19.71 -1.10
CA ASN A 301 -2.45 -18.78 -0.71
C ASN A 301 -1.27 -18.88 -1.69
N ALA A 302 -0.81 -17.74 -2.21
CA ALA A 302 0.28 -17.74 -3.21
C ALA A 302 1.65 -18.02 -2.58
N ASN A 303 1.80 -17.89 -1.25
CA ASN A 303 3.07 -18.09 -0.55
C ASN A 303 3.28 -19.52 -0.06
N ASP A 304 2.25 -20.14 0.53
CA ASP A 304 2.35 -21.43 1.22
C ASP A 304 1.37 -22.50 0.74
N GLN A 305 0.54 -22.17 -0.26
CA GLN A 305 -0.41 -23.07 -0.92
C GLN A 305 -1.51 -23.61 0.00
N THR A 306 -1.67 -23.01 1.18
CA THR A 306 -2.80 -23.33 2.06
C THR A 306 -4.12 -22.89 1.43
N ASN A 307 -5.22 -23.52 1.87
CA ASN A 307 -6.53 -23.21 1.33
C ASN A 307 -7.03 -21.86 1.85
N GLU A 308 -7.57 -21.05 0.94
CA GLU A 308 -8.04 -19.70 1.26
C GLU A 308 -9.54 -19.54 1.00
N GLY A 309 -10.24 -20.64 0.73
CA GLY A 309 -11.65 -20.65 0.40
C GLY A 309 -12.06 -21.91 -0.34
N ILE A 310 -13.32 -22.28 -0.18
CA ILE A 310 -13.97 -23.40 -0.89
C ILE A 310 -15.33 -22.97 -1.44
N MET A 311 -15.78 -23.65 -2.48
CA MET A 311 -17.10 -23.49 -3.08
C MET A 311 -17.76 -24.84 -3.35
N HIS A 312 -19.08 -24.86 -3.33
CA HIS A 312 -19.86 -25.99 -3.83
C HIS A 312 -19.99 -25.91 -5.35
N GLU A 313 -19.92 -27.04 -6.06
CA GLU A 313 -19.93 -27.07 -7.53
C GLU A 313 -21.25 -26.57 -8.14
N THR A 314 -22.38 -26.84 -7.48
CA THR A 314 -23.73 -26.58 -8.02
C THR A 314 -24.63 -25.70 -7.15
N ARG A 315 -24.23 -25.40 -5.91
CA ARG A 315 -25.04 -24.66 -4.93
C ARG A 315 -24.43 -23.29 -4.69
N SER A 316 -25.26 -22.35 -4.22
CA SER A 316 -24.85 -20.98 -3.86
C SER A 316 -24.05 -20.93 -2.55
N ILE A 317 -23.09 -21.84 -2.35
CA ILE A 317 -22.33 -21.97 -1.12
C ILE A 317 -20.86 -21.73 -1.42
N PHE A 318 -20.27 -20.76 -0.74
CA PHE A 318 -18.86 -20.44 -0.87
C PHE A 318 -18.30 -19.86 0.43
N THR A 319 -16.99 -19.90 0.56
CA THR A 319 -16.30 -19.42 1.74
C THR A 319 -14.94 -18.84 1.36
N VAL A 320 -14.42 -17.99 2.24
CA VAL A 320 -13.05 -17.46 2.18
C VAL A 320 -12.42 -17.52 3.56
N GLN A 321 -11.12 -17.80 3.62
CA GLN A 321 -10.35 -17.90 4.87
C GLN A 321 -9.86 -16.53 5.37
N PHE A 322 -9.74 -15.57 4.47
CA PHE A 322 -9.38 -14.18 4.74
C PHE A 322 -10.60 -13.30 5.09
N TYR A 323 -10.36 -12.05 5.49
CA TYR A 323 -11.39 -11.08 5.87
C TYR A 323 -11.66 -10.08 4.72
N PRO A 324 -12.70 -10.27 3.90
CA PRO A 324 -13.02 -9.35 2.81
C PRO A 324 -13.55 -8.01 3.29
N ASP A 325 -13.99 -7.94 4.55
CA ASP A 325 -14.31 -6.71 5.26
C ASP A 325 -13.07 -5.96 5.76
N ALA A 326 -11.88 -6.56 5.67
CA ALA A 326 -10.59 -5.98 5.98
C ALA A 326 -10.50 -5.34 7.37
N ASN A 327 -10.58 -4.01 7.47
CA ASN A 327 -10.55 -3.17 8.68
C ASN A 327 -9.82 -3.78 9.90
N PRO A 328 -8.47 -3.69 9.98
CA PRO A 328 -7.59 -2.99 9.05
C PRO A 328 -7.16 -3.85 7.85
N GLY A 329 -6.63 -3.20 6.81
CA GLY A 329 -6.07 -3.86 5.63
C GLY A 329 -6.76 -3.54 4.30
N PRO A 330 -6.30 -4.16 3.20
CA PRO A 330 -6.72 -3.85 1.84
C PRO A 330 -8.18 -4.21 1.57
N ARG A 331 -8.90 -3.34 0.86
CA ARG A 331 -10.32 -3.54 0.51
C ARG A 331 -10.54 -4.24 -0.83
N ASP A 332 -9.50 -4.89 -1.35
CA ASP A 332 -9.44 -5.49 -2.69
C ASP A 332 -10.47 -6.61 -2.92
N THR A 333 -11.02 -7.18 -1.84
CA THR A 333 -11.96 -8.31 -1.88
C THR A 333 -13.38 -7.97 -1.42
N GLU A 334 -13.73 -6.68 -1.27
CA GLU A 334 -15.08 -6.26 -0.87
C GLU A 334 -16.17 -6.75 -1.86
N PHE A 335 -15.81 -6.98 -3.13
CA PHE A 335 -16.70 -7.50 -4.17
C PHE A 335 -17.34 -8.86 -3.82
N LEU A 336 -16.81 -9.60 -2.85
CA LEU A 336 -17.40 -10.86 -2.37
C LEU A 336 -18.74 -10.62 -1.68
N PHE A 337 -18.94 -9.47 -1.04
CA PHE A 337 -20.25 -9.08 -0.52
C PHE A 337 -21.26 -8.79 -1.65
N ASP A 338 -20.81 -8.15 -2.75
CA ASP A 338 -21.64 -7.95 -3.93
C ASP A 338 -22.00 -9.27 -4.62
N SER A 339 -21.07 -10.23 -4.62
CA SER A 339 -21.27 -11.58 -5.12
C SER A 339 -22.31 -12.33 -4.29
N PHE A 340 -22.22 -12.26 -2.96
CA PHE A 340 -23.20 -12.85 -2.04
C PHE A 340 -24.60 -12.28 -2.26
N ILE A 341 -24.75 -10.95 -2.30
CA ILE A 341 -26.05 -10.31 -2.54
C ILE A 341 -26.60 -10.64 -3.94
N SER A 342 -25.72 -10.80 -4.93
CA SER A 342 -26.11 -11.24 -6.28
C SER A 342 -26.65 -12.68 -6.28
N LEU A 343 -26.05 -13.59 -5.51
CA LEU A 343 -26.57 -14.96 -5.34
C LEU A 343 -27.96 -14.96 -4.72
N VAL A 344 -28.17 -14.11 -3.71
CA VAL A 344 -29.49 -13.96 -3.05
C VAL A 344 -30.53 -13.49 -4.06
N LYS A 345 -30.23 -12.46 -4.85
CA LYS A 345 -31.15 -11.89 -5.84
C LYS A 345 -31.44 -12.80 -7.04
N ARG A 346 -30.46 -13.57 -7.52
CA ARG A 346 -30.61 -14.44 -8.70
C ARG A 346 -31.31 -15.76 -8.39
N GLY A 347 -31.25 -16.24 -7.15
CA GLY A 347 -31.96 -17.43 -6.70
C GLY A 347 -31.37 -18.77 -7.20
N LYS A 348 -32.21 -19.81 -7.16
CA LYS A 348 -31.82 -21.23 -7.30
C LYS A 348 -30.98 -21.51 -8.54
N GLY A 349 -29.88 -22.24 -8.36
CA GLY A 349 -29.01 -22.73 -9.43
C GLY A 349 -27.90 -21.79 -9.87
N THR A 350 -27.76 -20.62 -9.23
CA THR A 350 -26.62 -19.72 -9.46
C THR A 350 -25.41 -20.18 -8.65
N THR A 351 -24.24 -20.32 -9.27
CA THR A 351 -22.99 -20.69 -8.60
C THR A 351 -22.08 -19.49 -8.42
N ILE A 352 -21.14 -19.55 -7.46
CA ILE A 352 -20.22 -18.44 -7.19
C ILE A 352 -19.41 -18.00 -8.43
N PRO A 353 -18.92 -18.88 -9.33
CA PRO A 353 -18.21 -18.44 -10.54
C PRO A 353 -19.03 -17.53 -11.48
N LEU A 354 -20.36 -17.62 -11.46
CA LEU A 354 -21.25 -16.82 -12.31
C LEU A 354 -21.48 -15.38 -11.83
N VAL A 355 -21.08 -15.07 -10.59
CA VAL A 355 -21.24 -13.75 -9.97
C VAL A 355 -19.92 -13.10 -9.59
N LEU A 356 -18.80 -13.83 -9.65
CA LEU A 356 -17.48 -13.25 -9.46
C LEU A 356 -17.14 -12.27 -10.59
N PRO A 357 -16.29 -11.26 -10.32
CA PRO A 357 -15.71 -10.44 -11.36
C PRO A 357 -15.08 -11.31 -12.45
N LYS A 358 -15.42 -11.03 -13.71
CA LYS A 358 -14.75 -11.69 -14.83
C LYS A 358 -13.29 -11.27 -14.82
N ALA A 359 -12.39 -12.22 -15.06
CA ALA A 359 -11.00 -11.88 -15.26
C ALA A 359 -10.85 -10.88 -16.40
N GLY A 360 -9.89 -9.97 -16.26
CA GLY A 360 -9.43 -9.12 -17.35
C GLY A 360 -8.78 -9.95 -18.48
N ALA A 361 -8.15 -9.26 -19.44
CA ALA A 361 -7.44 -9.94 -20.53
C ALA A 361 -6.45 -10.97 -19.96
N THR A 362 -6.42 -12.18 -20.54
CA THR A 362 -5.41 -13.18 -20.17
C THR A 362 -4.03 -12.65 -20.53
N ALA A 363 -3.13 -12.57 -19.56
CA ALA A 363 -1.74 -12.20 -19.80
C ALA A 363 -1.15 -13.17 -20.84
N SER A 364 -0.79 -12.64 -22.00
CA SER A 364 -0.01 -13.37 -23.00
C SER A 364 1.43 -12.85 -22.92
N ARG A 365 2.39 -13.77 -22.94
CA ARG A 365 3.80 -13.38 -23.01
C ARG A 365 4.05 -12.65 -24.32
N VAL A 366 4.77 -11.54 -24.23
CA VAL A 366 5.17 -10.79 -25.40
C VAL A 366 6.40 -11.46 -26.00
N GLU A 367 6.29 -11.93 -27.25
CA GLU A 367 7.43 -12.45 -27.99
C GLU A 367 8.32 -11.29 -28.47
N VAL A 368 9.54 -11.24 -27.92
CA VAL A 368 10.64 -10.34 -28.30
C VAL A 368 11.97 -11.08 -28.22
N SER A 369 12.86 -10.80 -29.17
CA SER A 369 14.18 -11.41 -29.28
C SER A 369 15.31 -10.42 -28.95
N LYS A 370 15.12 -9.13 -29.23
CA LYS A 370 16.09 -8.07 -29.02
C LYS A 370 15.43 -6.77 -28.58
N VAL A 371 15.78 -6.31 -27.38
CA VAL A 371 15.21 -5.11 -26.77
C VAL A 371 16.24 -3.98 -26.73
N LEU A 372 15.82 -2.80 -27.19
CA LEU A 372 16.54 -1.55 -26.99
C LEU A 372 16.10 -0.90 -25.68
N ILE A 373 17.05 -0.61 -24.78
CA ILE A 373 16.83 0.17 -23.56
C ILE A 373 17.42 1.56 -23.74
N LEU A 374 16.63 2.59 -23.45
CA LEU A 374 17.10 3.97 -23.42
C LEU A 374 17.50 4.36 -21.98
N GLY A 375 18.77 4.71 -21.78
CA GLY A 375 19.27 5.27 -20.52
C GLY A 375 18.91 6.75 -20.33
N SER A 376 19.27 7.31 -19.18
CA SER A 376 18.95 8.71 -18.83
C SER A 376 19.83 9.75 -19.51
N GLY A 377 20.98 9.37 -20.07
CA GLY A 377 22.01 10.32 -20.45
C GLY A 377 22.76 10.87 -19.25
N GLY A 378 23.31 12.08 -19.38
CA GLY A 378 24.07 12.72 -18.30
C GLY A 378 23.22 12.97 -17.05
N LEU A 379 23.88 12.96 -15.89
CA LEU A 379 23.22 13.25 -14.61
C LEU A 379 22.91 14.75 -14.50
N SER A 380 21.70 15.08 -14.06
CA SER A 380 21.25 16.45 -13.80
C SER A 380 20.37 16.50 -12.54
N ILE A 381 20.14 17.70 -12.01
CA ILE A 381 19.22 17.88 -10.88
C ILE A 381 17.83 17.36 -11.29
N GLY A 382 17.27 16.47 -10.46
CA GLY A 382 16.00 15.79 -10.73
C GLY A 382 16.09 14.53 -11.59
N GLN A 383 17.24 14.27 -12.25
CA GLN A 383 17.46 13.06 -13.04
C GLN A 383 18.88 12.51 -12.79
N ALA A 384 19.03 11.66 -11.76
CA ALA A 384 20.32 11.22 -11.27
C ALA A 384 20.54 9.70 -11.46
N GLY A 385 21.34 9.08 -10.59
CA GLY A 385 21.80 7.69 -10.71
C GLY A 385 20.72 6.62 -10.47
N GLU A 386 19.49 7.00 -10.12
CA GLU A 386 18.36 6.08 -9.99
C GLU A 386 18.08 5.31 -11.28
N PHE A 387 18.35 5.91 -12.44
CA PHE A 387 18.15 5.31 -13.75
C PHE A 387 19.28 4.37 -14.15
N ASP A 388 20.51 4.63 -13.68
CA ASP A 388 21.62 3.69 -13.83
C ASP A 388 21.31 2.37 -13.09
N TYR A 389 20.77 2.48 -11.86
CA TYR A 389 20.29 1.33 -11.11
C TYR A 389 19.13 0.61 -11.81
N SER A 390 18.10 1.36 -12.23
CA SER A 390 16.88 0.82 -12.81
C SER A 390 17.15 0.10 -14.13
N GLY A 391 17.86 0.75 -15.04
CA GLY A 391 18.23 0.17 -16.33
C GLY A 391 19.10 -1.08 -16.19
N SER A 392 20.02 -1.12 -15.23
CA SER A 392 20.84 -2.32 -14.96
C SER A 392 20.01 -3.50 -14.43
N GLN A 393 18.94 -3.25 -13.68
CA GLN A 393 18.01 -4.30 -13.25
C GLN A 393 17.14 -4.81 -14.40
N ALA A 394 16.73 -3.92 -15.30
CA ALA A 394 16.00 -4.30 -16.51
C ALA A 394 16.84 -5.22 -17.42
N VAL A 395 18.11 -4.90 -17.64
CA VAL A 395 19.05 -5.77 -18.37
C VAL A 395 19.11 -7.16 -17.75
N LYS A 396 19.25 -7.25 -16.43
CA LYS A 396 19.28 -8.53 -15.71
C LYS A 396 18.00 -9.33 -15.93
N ALA A 397 16.83 -8.70 -15.81
CA ALA A 397 15.54 -9.35 -15.99
C ALA A 397 15.36 -9.94 -17.40
N LEU A 398 15.75 -9.16 -18.43
CA LEU A 398 15.70 -9.57 -19.84
C LEU A 398 16.65 -10.74 -20.13
N LYS A 399 17.88 -10.69 -19.60
CA LYS A 399 18.86 -11.78 -19.79
C LYS A 399 18.41 -13.09 -19.16
N GLU A 400 17.76 -13.05 -18.01
CA GLU A 400 17.16 -14.25 -17.39
C GLU A 400 16.06 -14.88 -18.26
N GLU A 401 15.38 -14.10 -19.11
CA GLU A 401 14.39 -14.59 -20.07
C GLU A 401 14.99 -14.82 -21.48
N ASN A 402 16.32 -14.85 -21.61
CA ASN A 402 17.05 -15.07 -22.86
C ASN A 402 16.79 -14.02 -23.96
N VAL A 403 16.47 -12.78 -23.58
CA VAL A 403 16.27 -11.66 -24.51
C VAL A 403 17.59 -10.91 -24.71
N LYS A 404 17.98 -10.65 -25.97
CA LYS A 404 19.16 -9.83 -26.28
C LYS A 404 18.90 -8.37 -25.93
N VAL A 405 19.90 -7.68 -25.40
CA VAL A 405 19.74 -6.29 -24.93
C VAL A 405 20.73 -5.37 -25.63
N VAL A 406 20.19 -4.31 -26.25
CA VAL A 406 20.95 -3.16 -26.73
C VAL A 406 20.70 -2.00 -25.78
N LEU A 407 21.75 -1.33 -25.33
CA LEU A 407 21.66 -0.16 -24.46
C LEU A 407 22.15 1.09 -25.20
N MET A 408 21.39 2.17 -25.12
CA MET A 408 21.87 3.51 -25.45
C MET A 408 22.01 4.34 -24.18
N ASN A 409 23.21 4.80 -23.87
CA ASN A 409 23.45 5.78 -22.80
C ASN A 409 24.77 6.53 -23.06
N PRO A 410 24.76 7.86 -23.28
CA PRO A 410 25.98 8.64 -23.49
C PRO A 410 26.79 8.86 -22.18
N ASN A 411 26.22 8.56 -21.01
CA ASN A 411 26.93 8.71 -19.73
C ASN A 411 27.96 7.58 -19.53
N ILE A 412 29.21 7.85 -19.90
CA ILE A 412 30.34 6.92 -19.76
C ILE A 412 30.68 6.58 -18.31
N ALA A 413 30.17 7.34 -17.32
CA ALA A 413 30.39 7.07 -15.90
C ALA A 413 29.31 6.15 -15.31
N SER A 414 28.29 5.80 -16.08
CA SER A 414 27.21 4.93 -15.65
C SER A 414 27.67 3.47 -15.57
N VAL A 415 27.40 2.82 -14.43
CA VAL A 415 27.61 1.38 -14.25
C VAL A 415 26.80 0.56 -15.27
N GLN A 416 25.70 1.13 -15.78
CA GLN A 416 24.86 0.52 -16.83
C GLN A 416 25.66 0.21 -18.11
N THR A 417 26.74 0.96 -18.36
CA THR A 417 27.55 0.88 -19.58
C THR A 417 28.79 -0.02 -19.46
N ASN A 418 28.97 -0.69 -18.32
CA ASN A 418 30.13 -1.55 -18.09
C ASN A 418 30.12 -2.83 -18.95
N GLU A 419 31.32 -3.29 -19.35
CA GLU A 419 31.53 -4.43 -20.26
C GLU A 419 31.59 -5.81 -19.58
N THR A 420 31.23 -5.96 -18.29
CA THR A 420 31.26 -7.28 -17.63
C THR A 420 30.10 -7.51 -16.66
N GLY A 421 29.48 -8.69 -16.74
CA GLY A 421 28.55 -9.24 -15.72
C GLY A 421 27.12 -9.47 -16.20
N LEU A 422 26.25 -9.97 -15.32
CA LEU A 422 24.85 -10.29 -15.63
C LEU A 422 23.96 -9.07 -15.92
N LYS A 423 24.46 -7.86 -15.61
CA LYS A 423 23.75 -6.58 -15.79
C LYS A 423 24.23 -5.78 -17.01
N GLN A 424 25.15 -6.35 -17.79
CA GLN A 424 25.68 -5.75 -19.00
C GLN A 424 24.77 -6.02 -20.19
N ALA A 425 24.52 -5.02 -21.03
CA ALA A 425 23.84 -5.19 -22.31
C ALA A 425 24.76 -5.86 -23.35
N ASP A 426 24.19 -6.59 -24.31
CA ASP A 426 24.96 -7.30 -25.34
C ASP A 426 25.63 -6.34 -26.35
N ALA A 427 25.03 -5.15 -26.53
CA ALA A 427 25.65 -4.03 -27.24
C ALA A 427 25.37 -2.72 -26.49
N VAL A 428 26.36 -1.81 -26.46
CA VAL A 428 26.27 -0.51 -25.79
C VAL A 428 26.64 0.59 -26.78
N TYR A 429 25.76 1.59 -26.89
CA TYR A 429 25.92 2.76 -27.75
C TYR A 429 26.05 4.03 -26.91
N PHE A 430 27.23 4.64 -26.95
CA PHE A 430 27.52 5.94 -26.32
C PHE A 430 27.08 7.09 -27.25
N LEU A 431 25.78 7.16 -27.52
CA LEU A 431 25.17 8.16 -28.41
C LEU A 431 24.16 9.03 -27.64
N PRO A 432 23.91 10.28 -28.09
CA PRO A 432 22.86 11.10 -27.50
C PRO A 432 21.49 10.42 -27.56
N ILE A 433 20.69 10.58 -26.50
CA ILE A 433 19.31 10.06 -26.44
C ILE A 433 18.39 11.08 -27.11
N THR A 434 18.44 11.12 -28.44
CA THR A 434 17.57 11.96 -29.28
C THR A 434 16.95 11.12 -30.40
N PRO A 435 15.78 11.52 -30.96
CA PRO A 435 15.12 10.74 -32.00
C PRO A 435 16.05 10.40 -33.17
N GLN A 436 16.88 11.36 -33.61
CA GLN A 436 17.84 11.16 -34.69
C GLN A 436 18.78 9.97 -34.45
N PHE A 437 19.44 9.90 -33.29
CA PHE A 437 20.39 8.82 -33.01
C PHE A 437 19.70 7.50 -32.67
N VAL A 438 18.55 7.55 -32.00
CA VAL A 438 17.79 6.34 -31.69
C VAL A 438 17.28 5.68 -32.97
N ILE A 439 16.86 6.46 -33.97
CA ILE A 439 16.50 5.94 -35.30
C ILE A 439 17.67 5.20 -35.95
N GLU A 440 18.89 5.75 -35.89
CA GLU A 440 20.07 5.10 -36.47
C GLU A 440 20.42 3.79 -35.75
N VAL A 441 20.28 3.72 -34.42
CA VAL A 441 20.48 2.47 -33.68
C VAL A 441 19.38 1.46 -34.00
N ILE A 442 18.11 1.87 -34.13
CA ILE A 442 17.02 0.99 -34.58
C ILE A 442 17.32 0.40 -35.97
N LYS A 443 17.82 1.20 -36.90
CA LYS A 443 18.22 0.74 -38.25
C LYS A 443 19.39 -0.23 -38.23
N ALA A 444 20.35 -0.03 -37.32
CA ALA A 444 21.54 -0.87 -37.23
C ALA A 444 21.25 -2.21 -36.52
N GLU A 445 20.45 -2.18 -35.47
CA GLU A 445 20.24 -3.32 -34.57
C GLU A 445 18.95 -4.10 -34.83
N TYR A 446 17.97 -3.51 -35.51
CA TYR A 446 16.64 -4.09 -35.75
C TYR A 446 16.01 -4.69 -34.47
N PRO A 447 15.87 -3.93 -33.37
CA PRO A 447 15.20 -4.42 -32.16
C PRO A 447 13.70 -4.62 -32.42
N ASP A 448 13.10 -5.64 -31.82
CA ASP A 448 11.65 -5.89 -31.86
C ASP A 448 10.93 -5.40 -30.58
N GLY A 449 11.69 -4.94 -29.57
CA GLY A 449 11.18 -4.30 -28.36
C GLY A 449 11.93 -3.02 -27.96
N LEU A 450 11.22 -2.09 -27.31
CA LEU A 450 11.75 -0.84 -26.76
C LEU A 450 11.30 -0.64 -25.31
N MET A 451 12.25 -0.38 -24.42
CA MET A 451 11.99 0.06 -23.05
C MET A 451 12.39 1.54 -22.88
N LEU A 452 11.39 2.38 -22.66
CA LEU A 452 11.54 3.84 -22.54
C LEU A 452 11.19 4.39 -21.13
N GLY A 453 10.69 3.55 -20.23
CA GLY A 453 10.30 3.94 -18.86
C GLY A 453 11.41 3.83 -17.80
N MET A 454 12.66 3.60 -18.21
CA MET A 454 13.80 3.31 -17.32
C MET A 454 14.88 4.40 -17.31
N GLY A 455 14.74 5.43 -18.16
CA GLY A 455 15.76 6.45 -18.41
C GLY A 455 15.29 7.88 -18.14
N GLY A 456 14.42 8.07 -17.15
CA GLY A 456 13.88 9.38 -16.78
C GLY A 456 13.09 10.07 -17.89
N GLN A 457 12.99 11.39 -17.82
CA GLN A 457 12.24 12.20 -18.78
C GLN A 457 12.90 12.18 -20.16
N THR A 458 14.23 12.10 -20.22
CA THR A 458 14.98 12.09 -21.49
C THR A 458 14.57 10.90 -22.38
N ALA A 459 14.61 9.69 -21.82
CA ALA A 459 14.20 8.49 -22.54
C ALA A 459 12.71 8.52 -22.91
N LEU A 460 11.87 8.95 -21.97
CA LEU A 460 10.42 9.00 -22.14
C LEU A 460 10.02 9.96 -23.28
N ASN A 461 10.49 11.21 -23.24
CA ASN A 461 10.20 12.21 -24.27
C ASN A 461 10.72 11.76 -25.65
N CYS A 462 11.93 11.16 -25.70
CA CYS A 462 12.47 10.62 -26.94
C CYS A 462 11.59 9.49 -27.50
N GLY A 463 11.14 8.56 -26.65
CA GLY A 463 10.26 7.46 -27.05
C GLY A 463 8.88 7.92 -27.54
N VAL A 464 8.29 8.89 -26.84
CA VAL A 464 7.01 9.52 -27.24
C VAL A 464 7.15 10.20 -28.61
N GLU A 465 8.25 10.90 -28.86
CA GLU A 465 8.47 11.57 -30.14
C GLU A 465 8.66 10.57 -31.29
N LEU A 466 9.39 9.48 -31.08
CA LEU A 466 9.54 8.39 -32.05
C LEU A 466 8.19 7.73 -32.39
N PHE A 467 7.32 7.59 -31.39
CA PHE A 467 5.96 7.09 -31.59
C PHE A 467 5.12 8.06 -32.43
N LYS A 468 5.12 9.36 -32.09
CA LYS A 468 4.40 10.40 -32.84
C LYS A 468 4.85 10.51 -34.29
N GLN A 469 6.14 10.30 -34.57
CA GLN A 469 6.70 10.27 -35.92
C GLN A 469 6.41 8.97 -36.69
N GLY A 470 5.78 7.96 -36.07
CA GLY A 470 5.48 6.67 -36.70
C GLY A 470 6.69 5.76 -36.89
N VAL A 471 7.86 6.11 -36.33
CA VAL A 471 9.11 5.34 -36.49
C VAL A 471 8.96 3.95 -35.89
N LEU A 472 8.38 3.83 -34.69
CA LEU A 472 8.24 2.54 -34.01
C LEU A 472 7.40 1.56 -34.84
N GLN A 473 6.32 2.05 -35.45
CA GLN A 473 5.48 1.25 -36.36
C GLN A 473 6.22 0.89 -37.64
N GLN A 474 6.94 1.84 -38.25
CA GLN A 474 7.70 1.64 -39.49
C GLN A 474 8.73 0.51 -39.36
N TYR A 475 9.40 0.39 -38.22
CA TYR A 475 10.43 -0.63 -37.98
C TYR A 475 9.93 -1.84 -37.16
N GLY A 476 8.63 -1.90 -36.84
CA GLY A 476 8.04 -3.03 -36.10
C GLY A 476 8.51 -3.14 -34.65
N VAL A 477 8.89 -2.03 -34.01
CA VAL A 477 9.40 -1.99 -32.63
C VAL A 477 8.25 -1.86 -31.65
N LYS A 478 8.05 -2.86 -30.79
CA LYS A 478 7.00 -2.85 -29.76
C LYS A 478 7.47 -2.08 -28.52
N VAL A 479 6.66 -1.19 -27.98
CA VAL A 479 6.93 -0.62 -26.64
C VAL A 479 6.58 -1.66 -25.59
N LEU A 480 7.52 -1.96 -24.70
CA LEU A 480 7.36 -2.98 -23.66
C LEU A 480 6.99 -2.33 -22.32
N GLY A 481 5.98 -2.89 -21.66
CA GLY A 481 5.39 -2.34 -20.44
C GLY A 481 4.28 -1.33 -20.75
N THR A 482 4.24 -0.23 -20.03
CA THR A 482 3.23 0.83 -20.20
C THR A 482 3.27 1.40 -21.61
N SER A 483 2.10 1.54 -22.24
CA SER A 483 2.00 2.05 -23.61
C SER A 483 2.30 3.55 -23.68
N VAL A 484 2.63 4.03 -24.89
CA VAL A 484 2.90 5.45 -25.13
C VAL A 484 1.66 6.29 -24.88
N GLU A 485 0.47 5.76 -25.17
CA GLU A 485 -0.80 6.43 -24.89
C GLU A 485 -1.02 6.66 -23.39
N SER A 486 -0.77 5.62 -22.57
CA SER A 486 -0.84 5.75 -21.11
C SER A 486 0.19 6.75 -20.58
N ILE A 487 1.40 6.75 -21.12
CA ILE A 487 2.45 7.72 -20.78
C ILE A 487 2.04 9.14 -21.14
N MET A 488 1.52 9.36 -22.35
CA MET A 488 1.02 10.66 -22.78
C MET A 488 -0.15 11.13 -21.88
N ALA A 489 -1.02 10.21 -21.46
CA ALA A 489 -2.12 10.51 -20.57
C ALA A 489 -1.68 10.94 -19.16
N THR A 490 -0.48 10.55 -18.71
CA THR A 490 0.07 10.99 -17.41
C THR A 490 0.96 12.23 -17.51
N GLU A 491 1.63 12.43 -18.64
CA GLU A 491 2.56 13.56 -18.84
C GLU A 491 1.87 14.84 -19.31
N ASP A 492 0.77 14.71 -20.06
CA ASP A 492 -0.09 15.83 -20.44
C ASP A 492 -1.09 16.13 -19.34
N ARG A 493 -1.04 17.34 -18.80
CA ARG A 493 -1.82 17.71 -17.60
C ARG A 493 -3.33 17.80 -17.89
N LYS A 494 -3.72 18.10 -19.13
CA LYS A 494 -5.12 18.12 -19.54
C LYS A 494 -5.65 16.69 -19.69
N LEU A 495 -4.93 15.83 -20.39
CA LEU A 495 -5.32 14.42 -20.56
C LEU A 495 -5.41 13.70 -19.20
N PHE A 496 -4.49 14.00 -18.29
CA PHE A 496 -4.50 13.45 -16.94
C PHE A 496 -5.77 13.86 -16.18
N SER A 497 -6.10 15.16 -16.20
CA SER A 497 -7.33 15.69 -15.60
C SER A 497 -8.58 15.05 -16.18
N ASP A 498 -8.65 14.91 -17.50
CA ASP A 498 -9.78 14.28 -18.19
C ASP A 498 -9.93 12.81 -17.76
N LYS A 499 -8.82 12.06 -17.67
CA LYS A 499 -8.80 10.65 -17.20
C LYS A 499 -9.27 10.48 -15.76
N LEU A 500 -8.88 11.38 -14.86
CA LEU A 500 -9.34 11.34 -13.46
C LEU A 500 -10.81 11.75 -13.33
N THR A 501 -11.27 12.66 -14.17
CA THR A 501 -12.69 13.06 -14.24
C THR A 501 -13.58 11.89 -14.66
N GLU A 502 -13.14 11.04 -15.61
CA GLU A 502 -13.84 9.81 -16.01
C GLU A 502 -14.12 8.87 -14.82
N LEU A 503 -13.26 8.88 -13.79
CA LEU A 503 -13.39 8.06 -12.59
C LEU A 503 -14.14 8.73 -11.44
N ASN A 504 -14.54 10.00 -11.61
CA ASN A 504 -14.98 10.90 -10.54
C ASN A 504 -13.93 11.02 -9.41
N GLU A 505 -12.65 11.03 -9.76
CA GLU A 505 -11.57 11.26 -8.80
C GLU A 505 -11.29 12.74 -8.59
N LYS A 506 -10.73 13.07 -7.43
CA LYS A 506 -10.49 14.45 -7.01
C LYS A 506 -9.13 14.94 -7.50
N ILE A 507 -9.16 16.01 -8.28
CA ILE A 507 -8.00 16.85 -8.62
C ILE A 507 -8.23 18.25 -8.08
N ALA A 508 -7.15 18.96 -7.74
CA ALA A 508 -7.30 20.35 -7.34
C ALA A 508 -7.82 21.18 -8.53
N PRO A 509 -8.67 22.20 -8.29
CA PRO A 509 -9.15 23.07 -9.35
C PRO A 509 -7.98 23.64 -10.16
N SER A 510 -7.94 23.32 -11.45
CA SER A 510 -6.81 23.62 -12.31
C SER A 510 -7.20 23.87 -13.76
N LEU A 511 -6.32 24.55 -14.49
CA LEU A 511 -6.44 24.83 -15.92
C LEU A 511 -5.07 24.67 -16.58
N ALA A 512 -5.01 23.81 -17.60
CA ALA A 512 -3.86 23.72 -18.49
C ALA A 512 -3.90 24.87 -19.49
N VAL A 513 -2.79 25.60 -19.62
CA VAL A 513 -2.67 26.81 -20.44
C VAL A 513 -1.35 26.81 -21.23
N GLU A 514 -1.37 27.47 -22.38
CA GLU A 514 -0.26 27.52 -23.35
C GLU A 514 0.28 28.96 -23.54
N SER A 515 -0.25 29.92 -22.78
CA SER A 515 0.19 31.32 -22.82
C SER A 515 0.18 31.95 -21.44
N VAL A 516 1.01 32.98 -21.26
CA VAL A 516 1.05 33.78 -20.04
C VAL A 516 -0.29 34.49 -19.80
N GLU A 517 -0.94 34.98 -20.87
CA GLU A 517 -2.23 35.65 -20.76
C GLU A 517 -3.31 34.71 -20.21
N ASP A 518 -3.37 33.49 -20.72
CA ASP A 518 -4.33 32.48 -20.25
C ASP A 518 -3.99 32.01 -18.83
N ALA A 519 -2.71 31.95 -18.46
CA ALA A 519 -2.31 31.67 -17.09
C ALA A 519 -2.86 32.71 -16.10
N LEU A 520 -2.77 34.00 -16.45
CA LEU A 520 -3.33 35.09 -15.64
C LEU A 520 -4.86 34.95 -15.49
N LYS A 521 -5.57 34.68 -16.59
CA LYS A 521 -7.03 34.44 -16.57
C LYS A 521 -7.40 33.22 -15.73
N ALA A 522 -6.62 32.15 -15.82
CA ALA A 522 -6.81 30.94 -15.03
C ALA A 522 -6.67 31.22 -13.52
N ALA A 523 -5.64 31.96 -13.13
CA ALA A 523 -5.43 32.33 -11.73
C ALA A 523 -6.50 33.28 -11.18
N GLU A 524 -7.03 34.19 -11.99
CA GLU A 524 -8.19 35.02 -11.61
C GLU A 524 -9.45 34.18 -11.35
N LYS A 525 -9.65 33.09 -12.10
CA LYS A 525 -10.77 32.16 -11.91
C LYS A 525 -10.59 31.24 -10.70
N ILE A 526 -9.38 30.76 -10.46
CA ILE A 526 -9.05 29.83 -9.37
C ILE A 526 -8.86 30.56 -8.03
N CYS A 527 -8.47 31.84 -8.09
CA CYS A 527 -8.03 32.70 -7.01
C CYS A 527 -6.63 32.33 -6.47
N TYR A 528 -5.82 33.36 -6.19
CA TYR A 528 -4.51 33.22 -5.56
C TYR A 528 -4.62 32.76 -4.09
N PRO A 529 -3.60 32.06 -3.55
CA PRO A 529 -2.38 31.63 -4.24
C PRO A 529 -2.62 30.42 -5.16
N VAL A 530 -1.89 30.38 -6.28
CA VAL A 530 -1.89 29.28 -7.25
C VAL A 530 -0.51 28.65 -7.37
N MET A 531 -0.46 27.36 -7.70
CA MET A 531 0.76 26.65 -8.09
C MET A 531 0.80 26.57 -9.62
N ILE A 532 1.96 26.80 -10.23
CA ILE A 532 2.18 26.39 -11.62
C ILE A 532 3.10 25.19 -11.71
N ARG A 533 2.82 24.25 -12.62
CA ARG A 533 3.67 23.10 -12.93
C ARG A 533 3.77 22.88 -14.44
N SER A 534 4.97 22.57 -14.93
CA SER A 534 5.22 22.28 -16.34
C SER A 534 4.71 20.89 -16.75
N ALA A 535 4.26 20.74 -18.00
CA ALA A 535 4.03 19.43 -18.63
C ALA A 535 5.34 18.86 -19.22
N TYR A 536 5.41 17.53 -19.38
CA TYR A 536 6.57 16.79 -19.93
C TYR A 536 7.92 17.11 -19.26
N ALA A 537 7.88 17.35 -17.96
CA ALA A 537 9.02 17.74 -17.14
C ALA A 537 9.03 16.96 -15.83
N LEU A 538 10.23 16.81 -15.24
CA LEU A 538 10.42 16.21 -13.92
C LEU A 538 11.04 17.20 -12.94
N GLY A 539 11.04 16.85 -11.65
CA GLY A 539 11.72 17.63 -10.61
C GLY A 539 11.13 19.03 -10.39
N GLY A 540 9.91 19.27 -10.87
CA GLY A 540 9.26 20.57 -10.82
C GLY A 540 9.94 21.67 -11.64
N LEU A 541 10.63 21.32 -12.73
CA LEU A 541 11.25 22.31 -13.61
C LEU A 541 10.22 23.38 -14.06
N GLY A 542 10.53 24.65 -13.80
CA GLY A 542 9.62 25.78 -14.11
C GLY A 542 8.38 25.88 -13.22
N SER A 543 8.29 25.10 -12.15
CA SER A 543 7.18 25.17 -11.19
C SER A 543 7.42 26.18 -10.07
N GLY A 544 6.34 26.56 -9.39
CA GLY A 544 6.41 27.45 -8.23
C GLY A 544 5.06 27.96 -7.77
N ILE A 545 5.00 28.38 -6.51
CA ILE A 545 3.83 29.04 -5.95
C ILE A 545 3.82 30.52 -6.33
N CYS A 546 2.67 30.98 -6.78
CA CYS A 546 2.41 32.36 -7.14
C CYS A 546 1.38 32.90 -6.15
N HIS A 547 1.78 33.87 -5.33
CA HIS A 547 0.91 34.50 -4.34
C HIS A 547 0.08 35.63 -4.94
N ASP A 548 0.49 36.13 -6.10
CA ASP A 548 -0.08 37.29 -6.76
C ASP A 548 0.19 37.25 -8.28
N LYS A 549 -0.35 38.25 -8.97
CA LYS A 549 -0.23 38.41 -10.43
C LYS A 549 1.20 38.60 -10.91
N GLU A 550 2.02 39.31 -10.13
CA GLU A 550 3.40 39.63 -10.53
C GLU A 550 4.29 38.38 -10.47
N SER A 551 4.18 37.60 -9.39
CA SER A 551 4.87 36.32 -9.26
C SER A 551 4.45 35.31 -10.34
N LEU A 552 3.17 35.28 -10.71
CA LEU A 552 2.69 34.44 -11.82
C LEU A 552 3.26 34.88 -13.18
N LEU A 553 3.31 36.19 -13.45
CA LEU A 553 3.85 36.73 -14.69
C LEU A 553 5.33 36.34 -14.87
N ASP A 554 6.15 36.56 -13.84
CA ASP A 554 7.57 36.23 -13.86
C ASP A 554 7.81 34.72 -14.05
N LEU A 555 7.11 33.90 -13.27
CA LEU A 555 7.34 32.46 -13.26
C LEU A 555 6.80 31.76 -14.51
N SER A 556 5.60 32.13 -14.98
CA SER A 556 5.04 31.56 -16.22
C SER A 556 5.88 31.92 -17.45
N THR A 557 6.41 33.15 -17.52
CA THR A 557 7.34 33.56 -18.59
C THR A 557 8.58 32.66 -18.62
N LYS A 558 9.15 32.35 -17.45
CA LYS A 558 10.29 31.43 -17.34
C LYS A 558 9.92 30.00 -17.71
N ALA A 559 8.74 29.52 -17.26
CA ALA A 559 8.27 28.17 -17.54
C ALA A 559 8.07 27.92 -19.04
N PHE A 560 7.45 28.88 -19.75
CA PHE A 560 7.20 28.75 -21.19
C PHE A 560 8.46 28.77 -22.07
N ALA A 561 9.62 29.19 -21.53
CA ALA A 561 10.89 29.02 -22.22
C ALA A 561 11.37 27.56 -22.23
N MET A 562 10.78 26.69 -21.40
CA MET A 562 11.20 25.30 -21.20
C MET A 562 10.11 24.28 -21.57
N THR A 563 8.84 24.67 -21.54
CA THR A 563 7.70 23.84 -21.90
C THR A 563 6.67 24.62 -22.70
N ASN A 564 5.84 23.93 -23.49
CA ASN A 564 4.75 24.56 -24.24
C ASN A 564 3.45 24.65 -23.45
N GLN A 565 3.36 23.97 -22.30
CA GLN A 565 2.13 23.90 -21.49
C GLN A 565 2.47 23.93 -20.00
N ILE A 566 1.74 24.74 -19.24
CA ILE A 566 1.76 24.74 -17.78
C ILE A 566 0.35 24.47 -17.23
N LEU A 567 0.28 23.87 -16.05
CA LEU A 567 -0.94 23.73 -15.26
C LEU A 567 -0.97 24.83 -14.20
N VAL A 568 -1.99 25.68 -14.21
CA VAL A 568 -2.28 26.64 -13.13
C VAL A 568 -3.30 25.98 -12.20
N GLU A 569 -2.93 25.74 -10.95
CA GLU A 569 -3.71 24.95 -9.99
C GLU A 569 -3.90 25.68 -8.66
N LYS A 570 -5.02 25.45 -7.98
CA LYS A 570 -5.25 25.92 -6.62
C LYS A 570 -4.17 25.43 -5.67
N SER A 571 -3.59 26.33 -4.88
CA SER A 571 -2.61 25.94 -3.87
C SER A 571 -3.22 25.04 -2.79
N VAL A 572 -2.52 23.94 -2.48
CA VAL A 572 -2.79 23.04 -1.35
C VAL A 572 -1.57 23.00 -0.40
N VAL A 573 -0.82 24.10 -0.34
CA VAL A 573 0.37 24.20 0.53
C VAL A 573 0.00 23.92 1.98
N GLY A 574 0.82 23.12 2.65
CA GLY A 574 0.60 22.69 4.03
C GLY A 574 -0.22 21.41 4.19
N TRP A 575 -0.77 20.85 3.10
CA TRP A 575 -1.39 19.52 3.13
C TRP A 575 -0.31 18.43 3.22
N LYS A 576 -0.66 17.27 3.79
CA LYS A 576 0.25 16.12 3.84
C LYS A 576 0.51 15.63 2.42
N GLU A 577 1.77 15.41 2.05
CA GLU A 577 2.15 14.87 0.75
C GLU A 577 2.50 13.38 0.89
N ILE A 578 1.68 12.52 0.30
CA ILE A 578 1.74 11.06 0.42
C ILE A 578 2.00 10.45 -0.95
N GLU A 579 2.96 9.54 -1.05
CA GLU A 579 3.32 8.86 -2.29
C GLU A 579 3.09 7.35 -2.18
N PHE A 580 2.68 6.73 -3.29
CA PHE A 580 2.62 5.28 -3.43
C PHE A 580 3.38 4.81 -4.66
N GLU A 581 4.14 3.73 -4.49
CA GLU A 581 4.75 2.97 -5.57
C GLU A 581 3.82 1.80 -5.90
N VAL A 582 3.26 1.80 -7.10
CA VAL A 582 2.25 0.85 -7.54
C VAL A 582 2.82 -0.02 -8.65
N VAL A 583 2.55 -1.32 -8.57
CA VAL A 583 2.93 -2.28 -9.60
C VAL A 583 1.68 -2.95 -10.14
N ARG A 584 1.52 -2.94 -11.47
CA ARG A 584 0.42 -3.59 -12.16
C ARG A 584 0.94 -4.49 -13.28
N ASP A 585 0.52 -5.75 -13.29
CA ASP A 585 0.88 -6.67 -14.36
C ASP A 585 -0.15 -6.75 -15.49
N ALA A 586 0.19 -7.50 -16.55
CA ALA A 586 -0.69 -7.70 -17.70
C ALA A 586 -1.94 -8.55 -17.40
N ALA A 587 -1.97 -9.25 -16.25
CA ALA A 587 -3.13 -10.01 -15.77
C ALA A 587 -4.05 -9.16 -14.86
N ASP A 588 -3.79 -7.86 -14.75
CA ASP A 588 -4.52 -6.89 -13.93
C ASP A 588 -4.36 -7.08 -12.40
N ASN A 589 -3.37 -7.88 -11.99
CA ASN A 589 -2.93 -7.89 -10.59
C ASN A 589 -2.25 -6.55 -10.32
N CYS A 590 -2.69 -5.84 -9.28
CA CYS A 590 -2.24 -4.47 -8.99
C CYS A 590 -2.05 -4.33 -7.48
N ILE A 591 -0.85 -3.93 -7.06
CA ILE A 591 -0.42 -3.87 -5.65
C ILE A 591 0.31 -2.56 -5.34
N ALA A 592 0.23 -2.10 -4.09
CA ALA A 592 0.96 -0.94 -3.60
C ALA A 592 2.20 -1.41 -2.81
N VAL A 593 3.36 -1.38 -3.45
CA VAL A 593 4.61 -1.96 -2.91
C VAL A 593 5.23 -1.11 -1.80
N CYS A 594 5.12 0.21 -1.91
CA CYS A 594 5.66 1.12 -0.90
C CYS A 594 4.77 2.34 -0.79
N ASN A 595 4.67 2.87 0.43
CA ASN A 595 4.08 4.17 0.71
C ASN A 595 5.11 5.03 1.42
N MET A 596 5.05 6.32 1.16
CA MET A 596 5.99 7.31 1.69
C MET A 596 5.21 8.54 2.16
N GLU A 597 5.62 9.08 3.30
CA GLU A 597 5.09 10.32 3.86
C GLU A 597 6.19 11.38 3.86
N ASN A 598 5.89 12.52 3.25
CA ASN A 598 6.78 13.67 3.29
C ASN A 598 6.60 14.38 4.64
N ILE A 599 7.70 14.58 5.38
CA ILE A 599 7.70 15.38 6.63
C ILE A 599 7.47 16.85 6.29
N ASP A 600 8.11 17.30 5.21
CA ASP A 600 7.81 18.57 4.61
C ASP A 600 6.47 18.47 3.86
N ALA A 601 5.55 19.38 4.15
CA ALA A 601 4.23 19.40 3.53
C ALA A 601 4.27 19.83 2.05
N MET A 602 3.13 19.66 1.36
CA MET A 602 2.90 20.15 -0.01
C MET A 602 3.42 21.58 -0.18
N GLY A 603 4.13 21.79 -1.28
CA GLY A 603 4.81 23.06 -1.60
C GLY A 603 6.32 22.94 -1.67
N ILE A 604 6.89 21.87 -1.09
CA ILE A 604 8.27 21.43 -1.31
C ILE A 604 8.21 20.17 -2.17
N HIS A 605 8.99 20.13 -3.24
CA HIS A 605 9.03 18.95 -4.11
C HIS A 605 9.51 17.73 -3.31
N THR A 606 8.91 16.55 -3.51
CA THR A 606 9.33 15.26 -2.90
C THR A 606 10.84 14.98 -3.00
N GLY A 607 11.44 15.51 -4.07
CA GLY A 607 12.89 15.66 -4.33
C GLY A 607 13.69 16.32 -3.23
N ASP A 608 13.20 17.45 -2.76
CA ASP A 608 13.81 18.33 -1.77
C ASP A 608 13.14 18.18 -0.40
N SER A 609 12.16 17.31 -0.25
CA SER A 609 11.52 16.99 1.04
C SER A 609 12.33 15.95 1.83
N VAL A 610 12.25 16.05 3.15
CA VAL A 610 12.50 14.90 4.03
C VAL A 610 11.31 13.94 3.93
N VAL A 611 11.60 12.64 3.75
CA VAL A 611 10.58 11.61 3.49
C VAL A 611 10.80 10.42 4.40
N VAL A 612 9.72 9.82 4.91
CA VAL A 612 9.76 8.58 5.69
C VAL A 612 8.97 7.46 5.02
N ALA A 613 9.39 6.21 5.25
CA ALA A 613 8.69 5.01 4.81
C ALA A 613 8.71 3.94 5.92
N PRO A 614 7.57 3.29 6.23
CA PRO A 614 6.22 3.61 5.76
C PRO A 614 5.71 4.95 6.35
N SER A 615 4.55 5.43 5.88
CA SER A 615 3.82 6.55 6.48
C SER A 615 3.56 6.32 7.98
N GLN A 616 3.58 7.40 8.76
CA GLN A 616 3.56 7.38 10.21
C GLN A 616 2.31 8.04 10.81
N THR A 617 1.70 9.01 10.12
CA THR A 617 0.61 9.83 10.69
C THR A 617 -0.76 9.56 10.09
N LEU A 618 -0.89 8.50 9.29
CA LEU A 618 -2.14 8.07 8.68
C LEU A 618 -2.84 7.03 9.54
N ASN A 619 -4.15 7.18 9.77
CA ASN A 619 -4.96 6.08 10.29
C ASN A 619 -5.25 5.04 9.17
N ASN A 620 -5.89 3.92 9.51
CA ASN A 620 -6.21 2.89 8.51
C ASN A 620 -7.20 3.40 7.44
N GLU A 621 -8.16 4.25 7.80
CA GLU A 621 -9.14 4.79 6.86
C GLU A 621 -8.46 5.64 5.78
N GLU A 622 -7.59 6.57 6.17
CA GLU A 622 -6.80 7.43 5.29
C GLU A 622 -5.86 6.60 4.42
N PHE A 623 -5.08 5.69 5.03
CA PHE A 623 -4.13 4.87 4.31
C PHE A 623 -4.80 3.99 3.25
N GLN A 624 -5.84 3.25 3.64
CA GLN A 624 -6.55 2.35 2.71
C GLN A 624 -7.36 3.14 1.68
N MET A 625 -7.92 4.30 2.03
CA MET A 625 -8.55 5.19 1.06
C MET A 625 -7.56 5.58 -0.03
N LEU A 626 -6.38 6.10 0.31
CA LEU A 626 -5.40 6.53 -0.70
C LEU A 626 -4.84 5.34 -1.50
N ARG A 627 -4.59 4.20 -0.85
CA ARG A 627 -4.17 2.95 -1.51
C ARG A 627 -5.20 2.47 -2.55
N ASP A 628 -6.49 2.41 -2.19
CA ASP A 628 -7.56 1.98 -3.09
C ASP A 628 -7.66 2.91 -4.31
N ARG A 629 -7.49 4.23 -4.09
CA ARG A 629 -7.51 5.24 -5.16
C ARG A 629 -6.32 5.11 -6.07
N ALA A 630 -5.13 4.88 -5.51
CA ALA A 630 -3.92 4.61 -6.28
C ALA A 630 -4.11 3.42 -7.23
N ILE A 631 -4.56 2.28 -6.69
CA ILE A 631 -4.83 1.08 -7.47
C ILE A 631 -5.89 1.33 -8.56
N LYS A 632 -6.98 2.02 -8.23
CA LYS A 632 -8.06 2.34 -9.18
C LYS A 632 -7.58 3.22 -10.32
N VAL A 633 -6.82 4.28 -10.03
CA VAL A 633 -6.27 5.21 -11.02
C VAL A 633 -5.27 4.50 -11.93
N VAL A 634 -4.34 3.72 -11.37
CA VAL A 634 -3.33 2.98 -12.14
C VAL A 634 -3.95 1.96 -13.08
N ARG A 635 -5.00 1.25 -12.64
CA ARG A 635 -5.78 0.35 -13.52
C ARG A 635 -6.45 1.11 -14.66
N HIS A 636 -7.10 2.24 -14.37
CA HIS A 636 -7.82 3.04 -15.37
C HIS A 636 -6.90 3.66 -16.42
N LEU A 637 -5.71 4.09 -16.00
CA LEU A 637 -4.67 4.62 -16.90
C LEU A 637 -4.03 3.53 -17.78
N GLY A 638 -4.32 2.25 -17.53
CA GLY A 638 -3.80 1.13 -18.32
C GLY A 638 -2.30 0.88 -18.12
N ILE A 639 -1.74 1.28 -16.98
CA ILE A 639 -0.31 1.13 -16.67
C ILE A 639 0.04 -0.36 -16.56
N VAL A 640 1.16 -0.78 -17.16
CA VAL A 640 1.66 -2.16 -17.11
C VAL A 640 3.16 -2.12 -16.80
N GLY A 641 3.51 -2.41 -15.55
CA GLY A 641 4.84 -2.21 -15.00
C GLY A 641 4.74 -1.56 -13.64
N GLU A 642 5.53 -0.50 -13.43
CA GLU A 642 5.58 0.26 -12.18
C GLU A 642 5.25 1.74 -12.46
N CYS A 643 4.67 2.40 -11.47
CA CYS A 643 4.52 3.84 -11.44
C CYS A 643 4.48 4.41 -10.01
N ASN A 644 4.84 5.68 -9.88
CA ASN A 644 4.66 6.47 -8.67
C ASN A 644 3.38 7.34 -8.79
N ILE A 645 2.60 7.44 -7.73
CA ILE A 645 1.44 8.36 -7.63
C ILE A 645 1.53 9.20 -6.36
N GLN A 646 1.16 10.47 -6.48
CA GLN A 646 1.27 11.47 -5.40
C GLN A 646 -0.11 12.04 -5.03
N PHE A 647 -0.32 12.20 -3.71
CA PHE A 647 -1.54 12.75 -3.13
C PHE A 647 -1.22 13.92 -2.20
N ALA A 648 -2.08 14.93 -2.23
CA ALA A 648 -2.23 15.88 -1.14
C ALA A 648 -3.41 15.44 -0.27
N LEU A 649 -3.17 15.11 0.99
CA LEU A 649 -4.19 14.79 1.98
C LEU A 649 -4.37 15.94 2.97
N HIS A 650 -5.62 16.37 3.17
CA HIS A 650 -5.93 17.43 4.11
C HIS A 650 -5.56 16.98 5.54
N PRO A 651 -4.86 17.80 6.34
CA PRO A 651 -4.29 17.35 7.61
C PRO A 651 -5.33 17.01 8.68
N THR A 652 -6.58 17.47 8.53
CA THR A 652 -7.66 17.29 9.51
C THR A 652 -8.97 16.78 8.91
N SER A 653 -8.93 16.16 7.73
CA SER A 653 -10.11 15.54 7.12
C SER A 653 -9.72 14.47 6.09
N LEU A 654 -10.70 13.74 5.56
CA LEU A 654 -10.52 12.79 4.47
C LEU A 654 -10.51 13.47 3.07
N GLU A 655 -10.45 14.80 2.99
CA GLU A 655 -10.32 15.49 1.72
C GLU A 655 -8.92 15.26 1.15
N TYR A 656 -8.84 14.89 -0.12
CA TYR A 656 -7.58 14.67 -0.82
C TYR A 656 -7.68 15.14 -2.26
N TYR A 657 -6.52 15.36 -2.87
CA TYR A 657 -6.35 15.57 -4.30
C TYR A 657 -5.23 14.68 -4.83
N ILE A 658 -5.43 14.11 -6.01
CA ILE A 658 -4.35 13.48 -6.78
C ILE A 658 -3.55 14.59 -7.45
N ILE A 659 -2.23 14.56 -7.29
CA ILE A 659 -1.32 15.59 -7.80
C ILE A 659 -0.76 15.18 -9.15
N GLU A 660 -0.16 14.00 -9.23
CA GLU A 660 0.36 13.43 -10.47
C GLU A 660 0.59 11.92 -10.37
N VAL A 661 0.73 11.30 -11.55
CA VAL A 661 1.20 9.92 -11.72
C VAL A 661 2.41 9.94 -12.63
N ASN A 662 3.51 9.34 -12.21
CA ASN A 662 4.70 9.15 -13.01
C ASN A 662 4.72 7.71 -13.55
N ALA A 663 4.31 7.51 -14.81
CA ALA A 663 4.19 6.19 -15.45
C ALA A 663 5.54 5.60 -15.91
N ARG A 664 6.56 5.71 -15.06
CA ARG A 664 7.93 5.28 -15.27
C ARG A 664 8.63 5.06 -13.94
N LEU A 665 9.78 4.39 -14.00
CA LEU A 665 10.70 4.35 -12.87
C LEU A 665 11.12 5.78 -12.51
N SER A 666 11.39 5.97 -11.23
CA SER A 666 11.59 7.28 -10.62
C SER A 666 12.62 7.21 -9.48
N ARG A 667 13.03 8.37 -8.98
CA ARG A 667 13.81 8.47 -7.74
C ARG A 667 13.05 7.86 -6.55
N SER A 668 11.73 8.07 -6.48
CA SER A 668 10.85 7.46 -5.47
C SER A 668 10.85 5.93 -5.58
N SER A 669 10.83 5.36 -6.79
CA SER A 669 10.93 3.90 -6.99
C SER A 669 12.28 3.31 -6.58
N ALA A 670 13.38 4.05 -6.78
CA ALA A 670 14.70 3.63 -6.33
C ALA A 670 14.77 3.64 -4.80
N LEU A 671 14.29 4.72 -4.16
CA LEU A 671 14.17 4.83 -2.71
C LEU A 671 13.32 3.68 -2.14
N ALA A 672 12.13 3.45 -2.69
CA ALA A 672 11.25 2.37 -2.27
C ALA A 672 11.87 0.98 -2.45
N SER A 673 12.60 0.75 -3.55
CA SER A 673 13.32 -0.52 -3.76
C SER A 673 14.37 -0.78 -2.67
N LYS A 674 15.04 0.28 -2.18
CA LYS A 674 16.01 0.18 -1.10
C LYS A 674 15.33 0.06 0.27
N ALA A 675 14.25 0.81 0.49
CA ALA A 675 13.48 0.80 1.72
C ALA A 675 12.83 -0.55 1.97
N THR A 676 12.29 -1.20 0.94
CA THR A 676 11.52 -2.44 1.07
C THR A 676 12.34 -3.71 0.77
N GLY A 677 13.46 -3.57 0.05
CA GLY A 677 14.17 -4.69 -0.56
C GLY A 677 13.47 -5.30 -1.79
N TYR A 678 12.34 -4.72 -2.23
CA TYR A 678 11.59 -5.16 -3.40
C TYR A 678 12.16 -4.52 -4.69
N PRO A 679 12.73 -5.28 -5.64
CA PRO A 679 13.44 -4.69 -6.77
C PRO A 679 12.47 -4.23 -7.88
N LEU A 680 11.85 -3.05 -7.71
CA LEU A 680 10.79 -2.53 -8.59
C LEU A 680 11.17 -2.57 -10.08
N ALA A 681 12.33 -2.03 -10.46
CA ALA A 681 12.78 -2.00 -11.86
C ALA A 681 12.98 -3.41 -12.48
N PHE A 682 13.45 -4.38 -11.68
CA PHE A 682 13.60 -5.77 -12.15
C PHE A 682 12.23 -6.39 -12.43
N ILE A 683 11.28 -6.16 -11.52
CA ILE A 683 9.93 -6.72 -11.60
C ILE A 683 9.13 -6.05 -12.72
N ALA A 684 9.24 -4.72 -12.88
CA ALA A 684 8.66 -3.98 -13.99
C ALA A 684 9.15 -4.49 -15.35
N ALA A 685 10.44 -4.84 -15.47
CA ALA A 685 10.99 -5.41 -16.70
C ALA A 685 10.47 -6.83 -17.00
N LYS A 686 10.26 -7.68 -15.98
CA LYS A 686 9.59 -8.99 -16.14
C LYS A 686 8.13 -8.83 -16.55
N ILE A 687 7.42 -7.90 -15.93
CA ILE A 687 6.03 -7.56 -16.27
C ILE A 687 5.91 -7.06 -17.71
N ALA A 688 6.88 -6.27 -18.18
CA ALA A 688 6.91 -5.77 -19.55
C ALA A 688 7.03 -6.89 -20.61
N LEU A 689 7.44 -8.11 -20.22
CA LEU A 689 7.42 -9.32 -21.06
C LEU A 689 6.11 -10.13 -20.93
N GLY A 690 5.14 -9.65 -20.16
CA GLY A 690 3.86 -10.31 -19.90
C GLY A 690 3.91 -11.37 -18.79
N ILE A 691 4.95 -11.40 -17.96
CA ILE A 691 5.05 -12.33 -16.82
C ILE A 691 4.25 -11.75 -15.64
N PRO A 692 3.23 -12.45 -15.12
CA PRO A 692 2.41 -11.94 -14.03
C PRO A 692 3.14 -12.04 -12.68
N LEU A 693 2.78 -11.17 -11.74
CA LEU A 693 3.39 -11.05 -10.41
C LEU A 693 3.50 -12.39 -9.63
N PRO A 694 2.49 -13.29 -9.64
CA PRO A 694 2.58 -14.58 -8.95
C PRO A 694 3.67 -15.51 -9.51
N GLU A 695 4.04 -15.37 -10.78
CA GLU A 695 5.11 -16.17 -11.41
C GLU A 695 6.51 -15.58 -11.20
N ILE A 696 6.59 -14.31 -10.80
CA ILE A 696 7.86 -13.65 -10.53
C ILE A 696 8.29 -13.99 -9.11
N LYS A 697 9.48 -14.57 -8.95
CA LYS A 697 10.02 -14.96 -7.64
C LYS A 697 10.46 -13.74 -6.82
N ASN A 698 10.14 -13.73 -5.52
CA ASN A 698 10.77 -12.82 -4.57
C ASN A 698 12.21 -13.30 -4.28
N VAL A 699 13.18 -12.52 -4.76
CA VAL A 699 14.61 -12.83 -4.64
C VAL A 699 15.15 -12.71 -3.20
N VAL A 700 14.45 -11.99 -2.31
CA VAL A 700 14.87 -11.81 -0.91
C VAL A 700 14.48 -13.03 -0.06
N THR A 701 13.24 -13.53 -0.21
CA THR A 701 12.77 -14.68 0.56
C THR A 701 13.17 -16.01 -0.08
N GLY A 702 13.35 -16.02 -1.41
CA GLY A 702 13.70 -17.21 -2.18
C GLY A 702 12.60 -18.28 -2.27
N LYS A 703 11.44 -18.05 -1.64
CA LYS A 703 10.34 -19.02 -1.54
C LYS A 703 8.96 -18.46 -1.91
N THR A 704 8.77 -17.15 -1.85
CA THR A 704 7.49 -16.50 -2.18
C THR A 704 7.55 -15.83 -3.55
N SER A 705 6.40 -15.39 -4.05
CA SER A 705 6.32 -14.58 -5.28
C SER A 705 6.51 -13.08 -4.99
N ALA A 706 6.60 -12.28 -6.05
CA ALA A 706 6.58 -10.83 -6.02
C ALA A 706 5.17 -10.26 -5.82
N CYS A 707 4.12 -11.08 -5.87
CA CYS A 707 2.75 -10.64 -5.65
C CYS A 707 2.47 -10.44 -4.15
N PHE A 708 3.03 -9.39 -3.53
CA PHE A 708 2.75 -9.05 -2.13
C PHE A 708 3.12 -7.59 -1.84
N GLU A 709 2.57 -7.02 -0.77
CA GLU A 709 2.96 -5.70 -0.27
C GLU A 709 3.98 -5.87 0.88
N PRO A 710 5.22 -5.36 0.75
CA PRO A 710 6.23 -5.43 1.80
C PRO A 710 5.76 -4.92 3.17
N SER A 711 6.13 -5.64 4.23
CA SER A 711 5.95 -5.23 5.62
C SER A 711 7.31 -4.86 6.22
N LEU A 712 7.42 -3.65 6.77
CA LEU A 712 8.65 -3.07 7.29
C LEU A 712 8.58 -3.04 8.83
N ASP A 713 9.45 -3.81 9.48
CA ASP A 713 9.62 -3.81 10.93
C ASP A 713 10.70 -2.81 11.42
N TYR A 714 10.88 -1.78 10.59
CA TYR A 714 11.77 -0.64 10.71
C TYR A 714 11.14 0.57 9.99
N ILE A 715 11.68 1.76 10.25
CA ILE A 715 11.38 2.98 9.51
C ILE A 715 12.61 3.40 8.71
N VAL A 716 12.37 3.98 7.55
CA VAL A 716 13.38 4.57 6.68
C VAL A 716 13.18 6.07 6.64
N THR A 717 14.28 6.84 6.67
CA THR A 717 14.26 8.28 6.46
C THR A 717 15.18 8.65 5.31
N LYS A 718 14.63 9.33 4.30
CA LYS A 718 15.37 10.00 3.24
C LYS A 718 15.51 11.48 3.53
N ILE A 719 16.71 12.02 3.36
CA ILE A 719 16.98 13.46 3.45
C ILE A 719 17.74 13.90 2.19
N PRO A 720 17.37 15.04 1.56
CA PRO A 720 18.10 15.55 0.40
C PRO A 720 19.46 16.12 0.80
N ARG A 721 20.38 16.17 -0.17
CA ARG A 721 21.67 16.84 -0.06
C ARG A 721 21.71 18.02 -1.02
N TRP A 722 21.95 19.21 -0.48
CA TRP A 722 22.12 20.45 -1.25
C TRP A 722 23.58 20.92 -1.27
N ASP A 723 23.92 21.67 -2.31
CA ASP A 723 25.23 22.29 -2.49
C ASP A 723 25.09 23.71 -3.04
N LEU A 724 24.38 24.56 -2.29
CA LEU A 724 23.95 25.89 -2.75
C LEU A 724 24.97 26.99 -2.46
N ASP A 725 25.88 26.79 -1.50
CA ASP A 725 26.87 27.81 -1.09
C ASP A 725 27.81 28.25 -2.21
N ARG A 726 28.09 27.37 -3.17
CA ARG A 726 28.96 27.68 -4.32
C ARG A 726 28.27 28.55 -5.38
N PHE A 727 26.95 28.70 -5.31
CA PHE A 727 26.14 29.46 -6.27
C PHE A 727 25.65 30.77 -5.63
N GLN A 728 26.49 31.80 -5.63
CA GLN A 728 26.25 33.06 -4.89
C GLN A 728 24.93 33.78 -5.22
N HIS A 729 24.39 33.57 -6.42
CA HIS A 729 23.14 34.19 -6.87
C HIS A 729 21.92 33.25 -6.75
N THR A 730 22.09 32.08 -6.16
CA THR A 730 21.02 31.10 -5.94
C THR A 730 20.64 31.08 -4.48
N SER A 731 19.37 31.37 -4.19
CA SER A 731 18.84 31.29 -2.82
C SER A 731 18.86 29.85 -2.29
N ASN A 732 19.14 29.71 -0.98
CA ASN A 732 19.03 28.47 -0.20
C ASN A 732 17.59 28.02 0.07
N ARG A 733 16.59 28.82 -0.32
CA ARG A 733 15.16 28.48 -0.24
C ARG A 733 14.83 27.32 -1.17
N ILE A 734 13.97 26.43 -0.69
CA ILE A 734 13.46 25.27 -1.43
C ILE A 734 11.95 25.41 -1.61
N GLY A 735 11.40 24.69 -2.59
CA GLY A 735 9.99 24.75 -2.96
C GLY A 735 9.66 23.66 -3.95
N SER A 736 8.71 23.90 -4.85
CA SER A 736 8.24 22.89 -5.80
C SER A 736 9.23 22.54 -6.92
N SER A 737 10.30 23.32 -7.11
CA SER A 737 11.36 23.03 -8.08
C SER A 737 12.62 22.56 -7.36
N MET A 738 13.10 21.37 -7.71
CA MET A 738 14.23 20.71 -7.04
C MET A 738 15.54 21.49 -7.17
N LYS A 739 16.31 21.50 -6.08
CA LYS A 739 17.67 22.03 -6.03
C LYS A 739 18.67 21.08 -5.39
N SER A 740 18.22 19.97 -4.81
CA SER A 740 19.10 18.95 -4.24
C SER A 740 19.94 18.28 -5.35
N VAL A 741 21.20 17.98 -5.01
CA VAL A 741 22.17 17.33 -5.89
C VAL A 741 22.34 15.83 -5.59
N GLY A 742 21.67 15.35 -4.55
CA GLY A 742 21.69 13.97 -4.11
C GLY A 742 20.78 13.76 -2.91
N GLU A 743 20.84 12.57 -2.35
CA GLU A 743 20.02 12.16 -1.21
C GLU A 743 20.71 11.06 -0.42
N VAL A 744 20.27 10.89 0.83
CA VAL A 744 20.70 9.81 1.71
C VAL A 744 19.49 9.06 2.22
N MET A 745 19.69 7.81 2.63
CA MET A 745 18.66 6.97 3.21
C MET A 745 19.22 6.26 4.44
N ALA A 746 18.58 6.44 5.59
CA ALA A 746 18.91 5.74 6.82
C ALA A 746 17.79 4.80 7.25
N ILE A 747 18.15 3.75 7.98
CA ILE A 747 17.22 2.78 8.56
C ILE A 747 17.39 2.81 10.08
N GLY A 748 16.26 2.85 10.78
CA GLY A 748 16.17 2.73 12.23
C GLY A 748 14.90 2.00 12.64
N ARG A 749 14.77 1.66 13.92
CA ARG A 749 13.53 1.08 14.49
C ARG A 749 12.77 2.07 15.37
N THR A 750 13.31 3.26 15.56
CA THR A 750 12.56 4.45 15.98
C THR A 750 12.74 5.55 14.95
N PHE A 751 11.84 6.54 14.94
CA PHE A 751 11.95 7.68 14.05
C PHE A 751 13.27 8.44 14.30
N GLU A 752 13.61 8.69 15.55
CA GLU A 752 14.79 9.46 15.97
C GLU A 752 16.09 8.77 15.58
N GLU A 753 16.14 7.43 15.69
CA GLU A 753 17.30 6.66 15.25
C GLU A 753 17.54 6.86 13.74
N SER A 754 16.49 6.67 12.95
CA SER A 754 16.54 6.79 11.49
C SER A 754 16.86 8.22 11.07
N PHE A 755 16.15 9.19 11.64
CA PHE A 755 16.24 10.60 11.28
C PHE A 755 17.61 11.20 11.60
N GLN A 756 18.17 10.95 12.79
CA GLN A 756 19.48 11.46 13.14
C GLN A 756 20.60 10.80 12.32
N LYS A 757 20.48 9.50 11.99
CA LYS A 757 21.43 8.84 11.08
C LYS A 757 21.38 9.50 9.70
N ALA A 758 20.19 9.77 9.17
CA ALA A 758 20.03 10.41 7.87
C ALA A 758 20.68 11.81 7.86
N LEU A 759 20.47 12.64 8.89
CA LEU A 759 21.11 13.96 8.99
C LEU A 759 22.64 13.88 8.94
N ARG A 760 23.23 12.95 9.72
CA ARG A 760 24.69 12.73 9.70
C ARG A 760 25.22 12.27 8.34
N MET A 761 24.44 11.49 7.58
CA MET A 761 24.83 11.03 6.25
C MET A 761 24.91 12.18 5.23
N CYS A 762 24.14 13.26 5.41
CA CYS A 762 24.11 14.38 4.46
C CYS A 762 25.47 15.08 4.34
N HIS A 763 26.20 15.27 5.45
CA HIS A 763 27.49 15.94 5.43
C HIS A 763 28.32 15.63 6.69
N PRO A 764 29.65 15.45 6.60
CA PRO A 764 30.51 15.13 7.76
C PRO A 764 30.52 16.16 8.90
N SER A 765 30.01 17.38 8.67
CA SER A 765 29.92 18.44 9.68
C SER A 765 28.59 18.44 10.45
N VAL A 766 27.70 17.47 10.19
CA VAL A 766 26.37 17.40 10.81
C VAL A 766 26.40 16.28 11.83
N ASP A 767 26.17 16.61 13.10
CA ASP A 767 26.21 15.63 14.21
C ASP A 767 24.88 14.89 14.43
N GLY A 768 23.79 15.40 13.86
CA GLY A 768 22.44 14.88 14.02
C GLY A 768 21.41 16.00 13.98
N PHE A 769 20.34 15.87 14.76
CA PHE A 769 19.35 16.93 14.93
C PHE A 769 19.82 17.90 16.02
N VAL A 770 20.41 19.01 15.60
CA VAL A 770 21.09 19.98 16.47
C VAL A 770 20.80 21.40 16.00
N SER A 771 20.94 22.37 16.90
CA SER A 771 20.63 23.78 16.62
C SER A 771 21.75 24.56 15.94
N HIS A 772 22.95 23.99 15.73
CA HIS A 772 24.02 24.65 14.98
C HIS A 772 23.91 24.38 13.48
N LEU A 773 24.34 25.32 12.64
CA LEU A 773 24.30 25.16 11.19
C LEU A 773 25.41 24.22 10.70
N PRO A 774 25.20 23.52 9.57
CA PRO A 774 26.26 22.77 8.89
C PRO A 774 27.47 23.64 8.54
N MET A 775 28.60 22.99 8.25
CA MET A 775 29.88 23.62 7.91
C MET A 775 30.44 24.52 9.02
N ASN A 776 30.05 24.27 10.28
CA ASN A 776 30.42 25.09 11.45
C ASN A 776 30.07 26.57 11.28
N LYS A 777 29.01 26.87 10.52
CA LYS A 777 28.54 28.26 10.35
C LYS A 777 27.86 28.73 11.62
N ALA A 778 28.14 29.97 12.00
CA ALA A 778 27.34 30.65 13.01
C ALA A 778 26.02 31.11 12.38
N TRP A 779 24.96 31.10 13.18
CA TRP A 779 23.75 31.84 12.84
C TRP A 779 24.08 33.33 12.68
N PRO A 780 23.37 34.06 11.78
CA PRO A 780 23.42 35.51 11.75
C PRO A 780 23.18 36.12 13.14
N ALA A 781 23.77 37.29 13.42
CA ALA A 781 23.60 37.94 14.72
C ALA A 781 22.13 38.27 15.05
N ILE A 782 21.33 38.53 14.01
CA ILE A 782 19.88 38.70 14.08
C ILE A 782 19.26 37.66 13.15
N VAL A 783 18.57 36.67 13.71
CA VAL A 783 17.84 35.64 12.95
C VAL A 783 16.35 35.81 13.19
N ASP A 784 15.58 35.91 12.12
CA ASP A 784 14.14 35.78 12.16
C ASP A 784 13.75 34.30 12.07
N LEU A 785 13.62 33.65 13.22
CA LEU A 785 13.27 32.23 13.29
C LEU A 785 11.87 31.95 12.72
N GLN A 786 10.91 32.86 12.89
CA GLN A 786 9.57 32.66 12.34
C GLN A 786 9.60 32.63 10.81
N LYS A 787 10.42 33.50 10.21
CA LYS A 787 10.66 33.47 8.77
C LYS A 787 11.36 32.19 8.33
N GLU A 788 12.44 31.76 8.99
CA GLU A 788 13.12 30.49 8.64
C GLU A 788 12.19 29.27 8.78
N LEU A 789 11.28 29.28 9.75
CA LEU A 789 10.30 28.22 9.94
C LEU A 789 9.17 28.26 8.90
N SER A 790 8.75 29.44 8.43
CA SER A 790 7.65 29.57 7.46
C SER A 790 8.08 29.55 5.99
N GLU A 791 9.34 29.89 5.69
CA GLU A 791 9.93 29.86 4.36
C GLU A 791 10.91 28.69 4.26
N PRO A 792 10.55 27.60 3.55
CA PRO A 792 11.40 26.44 3.53
C PRO A 792 12.78 26.70 2.91
N SER A 793 13.81 26.15 3.54
CA SER A 793 15.20 26.26 3.11
C SER A 793 15.97 24.97 3.41
N SER A 794 17.12 24.80 2.76
CA SER A 794 18.05 23.67 3.02
C SER A 794 18.55 23.59 4.48
N THR A 795 18.34 24.63 5.29
CA THR A 795 18.75 24.71 6.70
C THR A 795 17.59 24.76 7.68
N ARG A 796 16.33 24.65 7.21
CA ARG A 796 15.12 24.73 8.04
C ARG A 796 15.13 23.74 9.21
N ILE A 797 15.66 22.53 8.98
CA ILE A 797 15.69 21.50 10.02
C ILE A 797 16.51 21.93 11.26
N TYR A 798 17.59 22.68 11.08
CA TYR A 798 18.40 23.22 12.17
C TYR A 798 17.73 24.44 12.81
N ALA A 799 16.89 25.17 12.07
CA ALA A 799 16.04 26.23 12.61
C ALA A 799 14.93 25.66 13.50
N ILE A 800 14.37 24.48 13.17
CA ILE A 800 13.39 23.77 14.03
C ILE A 800 14.04 23.33 15.34
N ALA A 801 15.32 22.95 15.32
CA ALA A 801 16.06 22.57 16.53
C ALA A 801 16.48 23.76 17.41
N LYS A 802 16.45 24.99 16.88
CA LYS A 802 16.91 26.22 17.54
C LYS A 802 15.76 26.94 18.19
#